data_AF-A0A8H6RI62-F1
#
_entry.id   AF-A0A8H6RI62-F1
#
_cell.length_a   1.000
_cell.length_b   1.000
_cell.length_c   1.000
_cell.angle_alpha   90.00
_cell.angle_beta   90.00
_cell.angle_gamma   90.00
#
_symmetry.space_group_name_H-M   'P 1'
#
loop_
_entity.id
_entity.type
_entity.pdbx_description
1 polymer ?
#
loop_
_entity_poly.entity_id
_entity_poly.type
_entity_poly.pdbx_seq_one_letter_code
_entity_poly.pdbx_strand_id
1 'polypeptide(L)'
;MPISKKSKPNGDSAGTLTVTAQQSRFYTEMSETNNLKEISVKSLSISIGGRELLSNAEFQLQRGRRYVLHGRNGIGKSTLLRAIAKDEIPSIPRGVRRLLLGQVEREDDEDANDGRGEDGIENVKSGVSSLQVGQGVSVLEYVVRSNEERERLLREEKMISEALERVEDSTAVVKAYRKVCHERLERRLHEVRQIALRRSGARGRKTREEESKLEGEVEASGKRLSEESNAEDTANELKKAAEMLADVQTSLELMDAEGAEAKARAVLKGLGFSEESLMRPRSHLSGGWRTRCSLACALCQNVDLLLLDEPTNFLDLPSIIWLERYISEELSNDTTVLVVTHDRAFGDSVAEELLVLRNQLLERFRGNLSQYEMDRLKSYKYLSRMKDAKEKQKSHLQSQIQGNINAARRAGDDKKLKQAASRKKKLDERMGMEVSAKGTRFRLNDQAGYFNSSRPEIEVPQFDPPVEMKIPTQPADLRFPGSLVSFENVNFSYTIKGKKEKVPILQDINLTIHPGDRIGIAGLNGSGKSTLVNLIMGRDGMVPDSGNIKSHSRLKVALFSQQSASELETLAHERPELTALSLLLELMEAGTKEQEARAILSGLGLVGKTASDVPVSLLSGGQRVRLALARIFVNPPHLLILDEVTTHLDTDTILGLVDSLKAYEGAVLVVTHDRFFMKTVVEGVSARDLAVASRPGEEDESEESEEDEEAEATRTRAVYRLSKGKLRKLERGMEQYEEIAARSATKLGKT
;
A
#
# COMPACT_ATOMS: atom_id res chain seq x y z
N MET A 1 -38.88 26.23 -19.50
CA MET A 1 -38.14 26.55 -18.27
C MET A 1 -36.69 26.80 -18.63
N PRO A 2 -36.06 27.89 -18.15
CA PRO A 2 -34.83 28.38 -18.72
C PRO A 2 -33.64 27.51 -18.33
N ILE A 3 -32.81 27.25 -19.33
CA ILE A 3 -31.56 26.49 -19.28
C ILE A 3 -30.57 27.27 -18.41
N SER A 4 -30.19 26.70 -17.27
CA SER A 4 -29.16 27.25 -16.39
C SER A 4 -27.81 27.24 -17.11
N LYS A 5 -27.17 28.41 -17.18
CA LYS A 5 -25.88 28.65 -17.81
C LYS A 5 -24.81 27.78 -17.15
N LYS A 6 -24.08 27.00 -17.97
CA LYS A 6 -22.80 26.39 -17.59
C LYS A 6 -21.83 27.50 -17.19
N SER A 7 -21.44 27.56 -15.92
CA SER A 7 -20.29 28.33 -15.47
C SER A 7 -19.03 27.72 -16.11
N LYS A 8 -18.16 28.58 -16.65
CA LYS A 8 -16.82 28.16 -17.11
C LYS A 8 -16.03 27.65 -15.90
N PRO A 9 -15.22 26.58 -16.03
CA PRO A 9 -14.31 26.17 -14.98
C PRO A 9 -13.21 27.25 -14.85
N ASN A 10 -13.08 27.84 -13.66
CA ASN A 10 -11.90 28.62 -13.30
C ASN A 10 -10.68 27.67 -13.29
N GLY A 11 -9.61 28.10 -13.95
CA GLY A 11 -8.44 27.30 -14.31
C GLY A 11 -7.44 26.99 -13.20
N ASP A 12 -7.88 26.79 -11.95
CA ASP A 12 -6.98 26.54 -10.80
C ASP A 12 -7.26 25.23 -10.03
N SER A 13 -7.98 24.27 -10.64
CA SER A 13 -8.44 23.04 -9.95
C SER A 13 -7.62 21.77 -10.27
N ALA A 14 -6.30 21.90 -10.45
CA ALA A 14 -5.42 20.75 -10.56
C ALA A 14 -5.19 20.11 -9.17
N GLY A 15 -6.13 19.28 -8.70
CA GLY A 15 -5.91 18.42 -7.52
C GLY A 15 -7.09 18.24 -6.56
N THR A 16 -8.25 18.87 -6.78
CA THR A 16 -9.37 18.75 -5.84
C THR A 16 -9.98 17.35 -5.87
N LEU A 17 -9.98 16.66 -4.72
CA LEU A 17 -10.63 15.38 -4.50
C LEU A 17 -12.14 15.62 -4.30
N THR A 18 -12.96 15.02 -5.15
CA THR A 18 -14.43 15.09 -5.07
C THR A 18 -14.96 13.71 -4.71
N VAL A 19 -15.62 13.61 -3.56
CA VAL A 19 -16.23 12.38 -3.04
C VAL A 19 -17.73 12.57 -2.95
N THR A 20 -18.50 11.67 -3.57
CA THR A 20 -19.95 11.62 -3.47
C THR A 20 -20.37 10.22 -3.05
N ALA A 21 -21.33 10.12 -2.12
CA ALA A 21 -21.88 8.83 -1.71
C ALA A 21 -23.36 8.98 -1.35
N GLN A 22 -24.13 7.90 -1.49
CA GLN A 22 -25.52 7.89 -1.06
C GLN A 22 -25.60 7.88 0.47
N GLN A 23 -26.28 8.89 1.04
CA GLN A 23 -26.60 8.92 2.47
C GLN A 23 -27.86 8.11 2.74
N SER A 24 -27.78 7.10 3.61
CA SER A 24 -28.95 6.39 4.12
C SER A 24 -29.56 7.13 5.31
N ARG A 25 -30.90 7.23 5.35
CA ARG A 25 -31.65 7.93 6.41
C ARG A 25 -31.42 7.34 7.80
N PHE A 26 -31.10 6.04 7.92
CA PHE A 26 -30.87 5.35 9.19
C PHE A 26 -29.54 5.72 9.87
N TYR A 27 -28.52 6.11 9.10
CA TYR A 27 -27.22 6.54 9.67
C TYR A 27 -27.26 7.99 10.18
N THR A 28 -28.30 8.75 9.83
CA THR A 28 -28.49 10.14 10.25
C THR A 28 -28.91 10.29 11.72
N GLU A 29 -29.44 9.22 12.34
CA GLU A 29 -29.97 9.25 13.71
C GLU A 29 -29.03 8.60 14.74
N MET A 30 -28.03 7.82 14.31
CA MET A 30 -27.00 7.29 15.21
C MET A 30 -25.90 8.33 15.44
N SER A 31 -26.26 9.41 16.11
CA SER A 31 -25.31 10.25 16.83
C SER A 31 -24.86 9.45 18.06
N GLU A 32 -23.56 9.31 18.26
CA GLU A 32 -22.90 8.99 19.55
C GLU A 32 -22.74 7.53 20.01
N THR A 33 -23.44 6.52 19.50
CA THR A 33 -23.21 5.12 19.96
C THR A 33 -22.37 4.29 18.98
N ASN A 34 -21.18 3.87 19.44
CA ASN A 34 -20.18 3.10 18.69
C ASN A 34 -20.58 1.61 18.46
N ASN A 35 -21.88 1.32 18.38
CA ASN A 35 -22.46 -0.03 18.32
C ASN A 35 -22.70 -0.55 16.90
N LEU A 36 -22.07 0.06 15.90
CA LEU A 36 -22.23 -0.37 14.52
C LEU A 36 -21.50 -1.69 14.31
N LYS A 37 -22.29 -2.74 14.06
CA LYS A 37 -21.78 -4.04 13.61
C LYS A 37 -21.22 -3.98 12.18
N GLU A 38 -21.66 -3.00 11.39
CA GLU A 38 -21.34 -2.90 9.97
C GLU A 38 -21.35 -1.46 9.47
N ILE A 39 -20.32 -1.12 8.68
CA ILE A 39 -20.22 0.13 7.92
C ILE A 39 -20.65 -0.18 6.49
N SER A 40 -21.79 0.36 6.06
CA SER A 40 -22.27 0.20 4.68
C SER A 40 -22.13 1.51 3.91
N VAL A 41 -21.40 1.44 2.80
CA VAL A 41 -21.23 2.54 1.85
C VAL A 41 -21.90 2.16 0.54
N LYS A 42 -22.78 3.03 0.03
CA LYS A 42 -23.54 2.82 -1.21
C LYS A 42 -23.32 3.97 -2.18
N SER A 43 -23.29 3.63 -3.47
CA SER A 43 -23.12 4.57 -4.59
C SER A 43 -21.98 5.58 -4.37
N LEU A 44 -20.82 5.08 -3.94
CA LEU A 44 -19.62 5.90 -3.76
C LEU A 44 -18.96 6.19 -5.11
N SER A 45 -18.81 7.46 -5.43
CA SER A 45 -17.96 7.93 -6.51
C SER A 45 -16.84 8.80 -5.96
N ILE A 46 -15.62 8.54 -6.44
CA ILE A 46 -14.41 9.31 -6.09
C ILE A 46 -13.76 9.78 -7.37
N SER A 47 -13.49 11.08 -7.47
CA SER A 47 -12.74 11.66 -8.58
C SER A 47 -11.66 12.63 -8.09
N ILE A 48 -10.53 12.68 -8.80
CA ILE A 48 -9.44 13.64 -8.56
C ILE A 48 -9.20 14.42 -9.85
N GLY A 49 -9.25 15.75 -9.78
CA GLY A 49 -8.95 16.61 -10.94
C GLY A 49 -9.80 16.27 -12.17
N GLY A 50 -11.06 15.85 -11.97
CA GLY A 50 -11.98 15.43 -13.04
C GLY A 50 -11.80 13.99 -13.54
N ARG A 51 -10.78 13.25 -13.09
CA ARG A 51 -10.63 11.81 -13.38
C ARG A 51 -11.40 10.99 -12.36
N GLU A 52 -12.38 10.21 -12.83
CA GLU A 52 -13.12 9.26 -12.00
C GLU A 52 -12.27 8.03 -11.68
N LEU A 53 -12.07 7.77 -10.38
CA LEU A 53 -11.31 6.64 -9.85
C LEU A 53 -12.23 5.50 -9.41
N LEU A 54 -13.37 5.86 -8.81
CA LEU A 54 -14.44 4.95 -8.38
C LEU A 54 -15.77 5.51 -8.87
N SER A 55 -16.63 4.65 -9.40
CA SER A 55 -17.94 5.00 -9.93
C SER A 55 -19.03 4.10 -9.32
N ASN A 56 -19.99 4.71 -8.61
CA ASN A 56 -21.12 4.00 -7.97
C ASN A 56 -20.72 2.75 -7.16
N ALA A 57 -19.56 2.76 -6.52
CA ALA A 57 -19.04 1.63 -5.77
C ALA A 57 -19.87 1.37 -4.51
N GLU A 58 -20.05 0.09 -4.16
CA GLU A 58 -20.73 -0.33 -2.95
C GLU A 58 -19.85 -1.29 -2.18
N PHE A 59 -19.71 -1.07 -0.87
CA PHE A 59 -19.02 -2.02 0.00
C PHE A 59 -19.57 -1.99 1.42
N GLN A 60 -19.30 -3.07 2.13
CA GLN A 60 -19.69 -3.26 3.51
C GLN A 60 -18.49 -3.78 4.28
N LEU A 61 -18.15 -3.09 5.37
CA LEU A 61 -17.11 -3.52 6.31
C LEU A 61 -17.78 -3.99 7.59
N GLN A 62 -17.57 -5.25 7.95
CA GLN A 62 -18.08 -5.82 9.19
C GLN A 62 -17.06 -5.64 10.30
N ARG A 63 -17.54 -5.34 11.51
CA ARG A 63 -16.69 -5.16 12.69
C ARG A 63 -15.83 -6.39 12.94
N GLY A 64 -14.54 -6.19 13.20
CA GLY A 64 -13.60 -7.25 13.54
C GLY A 64 -13.05 -8.06 12.36
N ARG A 65 -13.49 -7.77 11.13
CA ARG A 65 -13.02 -8.48 9.94
C ARG A 65 -11.76 -7.86 9.35
N ARG A 66 -11.00 -8.70 8.64
CA ARG A 66 -9.77 -8.32 7.94
C ARG A 66 -9.99 -8.30 6.43
N TYR A 67 -9.85 -7.12 5.87
CA TYR A 67 -10.05 -6.84 4.46
C TYR A 67 -8.72 -6.55 3.77
N VAL A 68 -8.52 -7.10 2.58
CA VAL A 68 -7.41 -6.70 1.70
C VAL A 68 -7.97 -6.02 0.45
N LEU A 69 -7.51 -4.80 0.20
CA LEU A 69 -7.85 -4.02 -0.99
C LEU A 69 -6.83 -4.30 -2.10
N HIS A 70 -7.25 -5.06 -3.10
CA HIS A 70 -6.43 -5.49 -4.22
C HIS A 70 -6.75 -4.70 -5.51
N GLY A 71 -5.72 -4.45 -6.31
CA GLY A 71 -5.83 -3.87 -7.65
C GLY A 71 -4.52 -3.21 -8.12
N ARG A 72 -4.49 -2.87 -9.42
CA ARG A 72 -3.35 -2.22 -10.11
C ARG A 72 -2.96 -0.87 -9.50
N ASN A 73 -1.75 -0.40 -9.82
CA ASN A 73 -1.31 0.91 -9.36
C ASN A 73 -2.03 2.06 -10.07
N GLY A 74 -2.25 3.15 -9.33
CA GLY A 74 -2.88 4.37 -9.87
C GLY A 74 -4.40 4.31 -10.09
N ILE A 75 -5.07 3.24 -9.62
CA ILE A 75 -6.54 3.12 -9.72
C ILE A 75 -7.30 3.79 -8.56
N GLY A 76 -6.59 4.25 -7.51
CA GLY A 76 -7.18 4.99 -6.40
C GLY A 76 -7.23 4.27 -5.04
N LYS A 77 -6.51 3.16 -4.82
CA LYS A 77 -6.46 2.43 -3.53
C LYS A 77 -6.12 3.34 -2.35
N SER A 78 -4.96 4.00 -2.37
CA SER A 78 -4.54 4.95 -1.33
C SER A 78 -5.45 6.18 -1.23
N THR A 79 -6.10 6.58 -2.33
CA THR A 79 -7.09 7.67 -2.30
C THR A 79 -8.35 7.25 -1.54
N LEU A 80 -8.83 6.02 -1.74
CA LEU A 80 -9.97 5.49 -1.00
C LEU A 80 -9.65 5.42 0.50
N LEU A 81 -8.48 4.89 0.88
CA LEU A 81 -8.04 4.85 2.29
C LEU A 81 -7.96 6.25 2.91
N ARG A 82 -7.39 7.23 2.19
CA ARG A 82 -7.32 8.62 2.65
C ARG A 82 -8.71 9.24 2.81
N ALA A 83 -9.64 8.99 1.88
CA ALA A 83 -11.00 9.49 1.97
C ALA A 83 -11.77 8.90 3.18
N ILE A 84 -11.52 7.63 3.51
CA ILE A 84 -12.07 6.98 4.71
C ILE A 84 -11.49 7.62 5.98
N ALA A 85 -10.17 7.83 6.01
CA ALA A 85 -9.44 8.37 7.16
C ALA A 85 -9.79 9.84 7.48
N LYS A 86 -10.02 10.66 6.43
CA LYS A 86 -10.26 12.12 6.55
C LYS A 86 -11.72 12.52 6.76
N ASP A 87 -12.61 11.56 7.03
CA ASP A 87 -14.07 11.80 7.18
C ASP A 87 -14.74 12.35 5.91
N GLU A 88 -14.17 12.08 4.74
CA GLU A 88 -14.68 12.62 3.47
C GLU A 88 -15.86 11.80 2.94
N ILE A 89 -15.99 10.52 3.34
CA ILE A 89 -17.11 9.65 2.97
C ILE A 89 -18.29 9.87 3.93
N PRO A 90 -19.39 10.50 3.47
CA PRO A 90 -20.47 10.91 4.38
C PRO A 90 -21.26 9.76 5.01
N SER A 91 -21.19 8.56 4.43
CA SER A 91 -21.92 7.37 4.88
C SER A 91 -21.21 6.61 6.00
N ILE A 92 -19.95 6.93 6.29
CA ILE A 92 -19.19 6.34 7.40
C ILE A 92 -19.47 7.16 8.67
N PRO A 93 -19.95 6.54 9.75
CA PRO A 93 -20.27 7.25 10.98
C PRO A 93 -19.03 7.81 11.68
N ARG A 94 -19.17 9.01 12.25
CA ARG A 94 -18.04 9.75 12.84
C ARG A 94 -17.53 9.17 14.15
N GLY A 95 -18.39 8.49 14.90
CA GLY A 95 -18.00 7.82 16.14
C GLY A 95 -17.01 6.67 15.94
N VAL A 96 -16.85 6.19 14.70
CA VAL A 96 -15.87 5.16 14.35
C VAL A 96 -14.47 5.76 14.41
N ARG A 97 -13.65 5.31 15.37
CA ARG A 97 -12.24 5.69 15.50
C ARG A 97 -11.44 5.05 14.38
N ARG A 98 -10.90 5.89 13.51
CA ARG A 98 -10.18 5.50 12.29
C ARG A 98 -8.74 5.95 12.39
N LEU A 99 -7.84 5.10 11.93
CA LEU A 99 -6.43 5.44 11.87
C LEU A 99 -5.82 4.93 10.57
N LEU A 100 -5.09 5.81 9.88
CA LEU A 100 -4.34 5.48 8.67
C LEU A 100 -2.85 5.54 8.94
N LEU A 101 -2.16 4.43 8.68
CA LEU A 101 -0.71 4.41 8.62
C LEU A 101 -0.24 5.29 7.45
N GLY A 102 0.49 6.37 7.76
CA GLY A 102 1.01 7.33 6.78
C GLY A 102 0.69 8.81 7.07
N GLN A 103 -0.12 9.11 8.10
CA GLN A 103 -0.39 10.49 8.53
C GLN A 103 0.62 11.06 9.53
N VAL A 104 1.36 10.21 10.23
CA VAL A 104 2.21 10.64 11.37
C VAL A 104 3.43 11.47 10.95
N GLU A 105 3.88 11.40 9.69
CA GLU A 105 5.17 12.00 9.29
C GLU A 105 5.07 13.31 8.49
N ARG A 106 3.91 13.64 7.89
CA ARG A 106 3.82 14.87 7.07
C ARG A 106 3.69 16.15 7.87
N GLU A 107 3.24 16.08 9.12
CA GLU A 107 3.06 17.28 9.95
C GLU A 107 4.37 17.69 10.66
N ASP A 108 5.31 16.77 10.90
CA ASP A 108 6.59 17.07 11.58
C ASP A 108 7.61 17.80 10.67
N ASP A 109 7.57 17.59 9.34
CA ASP A 109 8.56 18.15 8.40
C ASP A 109 8.18 19.53 7.82
N GLU A 110 6.89 19.90 7.79
CA GLU A 110 6.45 21.23 7.32
C GLU A 110 6.79 22.35 8.34
N ASP A 111 6.82 22.04 9.64
CA ASP A 111 7.14 23.00 10.71
C ASP A 111 8.64 23.31 10.84
N ALA A 112 9.53 22.52 10.21
CA ALA A 112 10.98 22.69 10.34
C ALA A 112 11.59 23.68 9.35
N ASN A 113 10.85 24.12 8.32
CA ASN A 113 11.45 24.85 7.18
C ASN A 113 10.84 26.24 6.90
N ASP A 114 9.82 26.69 7.63
CA ASP A 114 9.22 28.01 7.41
C ASP A 114 9.65 29.04 8.47
N GLY A 115 10.86 29.58 8.27
CA GLY A 115 11.38 30.72 9.01
C GLY A 115 10.85 32.07 8.50
N ARG A 116 9.57 32.17 8.10
CA ARG A 116 8.98 33.43 7.60
C ARG A 116 7.53 33.64 8.03
N GLY A 117 7.32 34.71 8.80
CA GLY A 117 6.12 35.54 8.72
C GLY A 117 4.98 35.18 9.67
N GLU A 118 4.88 35.94 10.76
CA GLU A 118 3.60 36.26 11.38
C GLU A 118 2.70 36.89 10.31
N ASP A 119 1.76 36.13 9.75
CA ASP A 119 0.52 36.68 9.19
C ASP A 119 -0.56 35.59 9.13
N GLY A 120 -1.69 35.88 9.78
CA GLY A 120 -2.71 34.91 10.17
C GLY A 120 -3.46 34.25 9.03
N ILE A 121 -3.27 32.94 8.89
CA ILE A 121 -4.29 31.96 8.49
C ILE A 121 -4.07 30.73 9.38
N GLU A 122 -4.95 30.51 10.37
CA GLU A 122 -4.92 29.33 11.24
C GLU A 122 -5.13 28.05 10.40
N ASN A 123 -4.02 27.39 10.05
CA ASN A 123 -4.06 26.10 9.38
C ASN A 123 -4.52 24.99 10.35
N VAL A 124 -5.36 24.13 9.78
CA VAL A 124 -6.14 23.06 10.41
C VAL A 124 -5.23 22.06 11.13
N LYS A 125 -5.15 22.14 12.47
CA LYS A 125 -4.56 21.08 13.31
C LYS A 125 -5.56 19.93 13.44
N SER A 126 -5.39 18.88 12.64
CA SER A 126 -6.14 17.63 12.79
C SER A 126 -5.32 16.57 13.51
N GLY A 127 -5.57 16.39 14.81
CA GLY A 127 -5.58 15.06 15.45
C GLY A 127 -4.27 14.34 15.79
N VAL A 128 -3.08 14.91 15.58
CA VAL A 128 -1.82 14.34 16.11
C VAL A 128 -0.87 15.40 16.72
N SER A 129 -1.14 16.70 16.55
CA SER A 129 -0.14 17.77 16.79
C SER A 129 -0.28 18.56 18.10
N SER A 130 -1.06 18.08 19.08
CA SER A 130 -1.21 18.81 20.36
C SER A 130 -0.16 18.44 21.42
N LEU A 131 0.60 17.38 21.18
CA LEU A 131 1.72 16.94 21.99
C LEU A 131 3.01 17.35 21.28
N GLN A 132 3.61 18.49 21.69
CA GLN A 132 5.01 18.75 21.39
C GLN A 132 5.86 17.70 22.09
N VAL A 133 5.99 16.52 21.48
CA VAL A 133 6.87 15.47 21.98
C VAL A 133 8.29 15.97 21.78
N GLY A 134 8.93 16.42 22.86
CA GLY A 134 10.25 17.04 22.80
C GLY A 134 11.26 16.18 22.05
N GLN A 135 12.22 16.81 21.36
CA GLN A 135 13.18 16.13 20.46
C GLN A 135 14.10 15.08 21.14
N GLY A 136 14.04 14.94 22.46
CA GLY A 136 14.80 13.96 23.26
C GLY A 136 14.03 12.72 23.70
N VAL A 137 12.75 12.57 23.36
CA VAL A 137 11.91 11.45 23.82
C VAL A 137 12.37 10.13 23.19
N SER A 138 12.46 9.09 24.03
CA SER A 138 12.85 7.75 23.59
C SER A 138 11.81 7.14 22.65
N VAL A 139 12.21 6.18 21.81
CA VAL A 139 11.27 5.49 20.91
C VAL A 139 10.12 4.83 21.68
N LEU A 140 10.42 4.18 22.79
CA LEU A 140 9.40 3.52 23.62
C LEU A 140 8.41 4.54 24.19
N GLU A 141 8.92 5.62 24.80
CA GLU A 141 8.09 6.66 25.39
C GLU A 141 7.24 7.38 24.33
N TYR A 142 7.78 7.57 23.11
CA TYR A 142 7.04 8.13 21.98
C TYR A 142 5.81 7.26 21.63
N VAL A 143 5.98 5.93 21.52
CA VAL A 143 4.87 5.02 21.21
C VAL A 143 3.86 4.93 22.36
N VAL A 144 4.32 4.96 23.61
CA VAL A 144 3.41 4.97 24.77
C VAL A 144 2.58 6.27 24.80
N ARG A 145 3.20 7.41 24.48
CA ARG A 145 2.50 8.71 24.44
C ARG A 145 1.68 8.94 23.19
N SER A 146 1.79 8.09 22.16
CA SER A 146 1.07 8.27 20.90
C SER A 146 -0.45 8.08 21.02
N ASN A 147 -0.94 7.56 22.14
CA ASN A 147 -2.37 7.52 22.44
C ASN A 147 -2.77 8.82 23.17
N GLU A 148 -3.22 9.82 22.41
CA GLU A 148 -3.56 11.15 22.92
C GLU A 148 -4.65 11.11 23.99
N GLU A 149 -5.63 10.22 23.85
CA GLU A 149 -6.74 10.09 24.81
C GLU A 149 -6.26 9.55 26.15
N ARG A 150 -5.41 8.51 26.15
CA ARG A 150 -4.79 7.99 27.37
C ARG A 150 -3.87 9.01 28.01
N GLU A 151 -2.97 9.61 27.23
CA GLU A 151 -2.00 10.60 27.71
C GLU A 151 -2.70 11.81 28.33
N ARG A 152 -3.82 12.23 27.75
CA ARG A 152 -4.68 13.26 28.33
C ARG A 152 -5.26 12.84 29.67
N LEU A 153 -5.89 11.67 29.75
CA LEU A 153 -6.51 11.19 30.98
C LEU A 153 -5.48 11.06 32.11
N LEU A 154 -4.25 10.62 31.79
CA LEU A 154 -3.13 10.60 32.75
C LEU A 154 -2.75 12.00 33.24
N ARG A 155 -2.78 13.03 32.38
CA ARG A 155 -2.56 14.42 32.83
C ARG A 155 -3.68 14.94 33.70
N GLU A 156 -4.93 14.66 33.33
CA GLU A 156 -6.10 15.06 34.11
C GLU A 156 -6.06 14.40 35.51
N GLU A 157 -5.77 13.10 35.57
CA GLU A 157 -5.56 12.37 36.81
C GLU A 157 -4.45 13.02 37.64
N LYS A 158 -3.25 13.21 37.06
CA LYS A 158 -2.10 13.80 37.75
C LYS A 158 -2.39 15.21 38.28
N MET A 159 -3.05 16.06 37.49
CA MET A 159 -3.38 17.42 37.92
C MET A 159 -4.34 17.43 39.12
N ILE A 160 -5.32 16.54 39.15
CA ILE A 160 -6.31 16.47 40.24
C ILE A 160 -5.73 15.75 41.46
N SER A 161 -4.97 14.66 41.28
CA SER A 161 -4.36 13.90 42.36
C SER A 161 -3.28 14.70 43.11
N GLU A 162 -2.37 15.36 42.40
CA GLU A 162 -1.35 16.23 43.02
C GLU A 162 -1.98 17.41 43.78
N ALA A 163 -3.16 17.88 43.34
CA ALA A 163 -3.89 18.93 44.05
C ALA A 163 -4.57 18.39 45.32
N LEU A 164 -5.11 17.16 45.29
CA LEU A 164 -5.74 16.51 46.44
C LEU A 164 -4.75 16.10 47.54
N GLU A 165 -3.51 15.75 47.16
CA GLU A 165 -2.44 15.45 48.12
C GLU A 165 -2.00 16.67 48.94
N ARG A 166 -2.26 17.89 48.45
CA ARG A 166 -2.03 19.14 49.19
C ARG A 166 -3.19 19.40 50.15
N VAL A 167 -3.23 18.62 51.24
CA VAL A 167 -4.30 18.61 52.27
C VAL A 167 -4.63 20.01 52.85
N GLU A 168 -3.70 20.97 52.77
CA GLU A 168 -3.86 22.32 53.32
C GLU A 168 -4.49 23.33 52.36
N ASP A 169 -4.61 23.03 51.05
CA ASP A 169 -5.06 23.99 50.04
C ASP A 169 -6.28 23.48 49.24
N SER A 170 -7.47 23.65 49.84
CA SER A 170 -8.75 23.36 49.17
C SER A 170 -8.96 24.19 47.90
N THR A 171 -8.27 25.33 47.76
CA THR A 171 -8.39 26.19 46.57
C THR A 171 -7.59 25.66 45.39
N ALA A 172 -6.49 24.94 45.64
CA ALA A 172 -5.70 24.31 44.58
C ALA A 172 -6.50 23.22 43.84
N VAL A 173 -7.26 22.39 44.57
CA VAL A 173 -8.11 21.34 43.99
C VAL A 173 -9.20 21.94 43.11
N VAL A 174 -9.86 23.00 43.59
CA VAL A 174 -10.88 23.71 42.83
C VAL A 174 -10.31 24.32 41.55
N LYS A 175 -9.13 24.94 41.61
CA LYS A 175 -8.44 25.49 40.43
C LYS A 175 -8.07 24.39 39.43
N ALA A 176 -7.56 23.25 39.90
CA ALA A 176 -7.22 22.11 39.04
C ALA A 176 -8.47 21.55 38.34
N TYR A 177 -9.55 21.34 39.09
CA TYR A 177 -10.84 20.87 38.55
C TYR A 177 -11.43 21.85 37.51
N ARG A 178 -11.45 23.14 37.81
CA ARG A 178 -11.94 24.18 36.87
C ARG A 178 -11.10 24.22 35.60
N LYS A 179 -9.78 24.07 35.74
CA LYS A 179 -8.86 24.01 34.59
C LYS A 179 -9.14 22.81 33.69
N VAL A 180 -9.29 21.61 34.27
CA VAL A 180 -9.65 20.40 33.51
C VAL A 180 -11.02 20.56 32.82
N CYS A 181 -12.01 21.11 33.51
CA CYS A 181 -13.33 21.40 32.92
C CYS A 181 -13.22 22.37 31.73
N HIS A 182 -12.43 23.43 31.88
CA HIS A 182 -12.22 24.43 30.83
C HIS A 182 -11.53 23.81 29.60
N GLU A 183 -10.44 23.06 29.81
CA GLU A 183 -9.72 22.39 28.72
C GLU A 183 -10.62 21.37 27.96
N ARG A 184 -11.50 20.66 28.68
CA ARG A 184 -12.49 19.76 28.05
C ARG A 184 -13.51 20.54 27.19
N LEU A 185 -13.99 21.69 27.67
CA LEU A 185 -14.92 22.55 26.92
C LEU A 185 -14.26 23.17 25.67
N GLU A 186 -13.03 23.66 25.79
CA GLU A 186 -12.26 24.19 24.65
C GLU A 186 -12.09 23.14 23.56
N ARG A 187 -11.77 21.89 23.93
CA ARG A 187 -11.65 20.80 22.95
C ARG A 187 -12.98 20.50 22.27
N ARG A 188 -14.07 20.42 23.05
CA ARG A 188 -15.41 20.18 22.50
C ARG A 188 -15.82 21.30 21.54
N LEU A 189 -15.50 22.56 21.86
CA LEU A 189 -15.72 23.70 20.97
C LEU A 189 -14.89 23.54 19.68
N HIS A 190 -13.62 23.16 19.79
CA HIS A 190 -12.76 22.93 18.63
C HIS A 190 -13.31 21.84 17.71
N GLU A 191 -13.74 20.70 18.27
CA GLU A 191 -14.38 19.61 17.51
C GLU A 191 -15.64 20.09 16.79
N VAL A 192 -16.53 20.81 17.48
CA VAL A 192 -17.77 21.33 16.90
C VAL A 192 -17.50 22.37 15.82
N ARG A 193 -16.51 23.25 15.99
CA ARG A 193 -16.03 24.21 14.98
C ARG A 193 -15.59 23.51 13.69
N GLN A 194 -14.77 22.46 13.81
CA GLN A 194 -14.35 21.65 12.66
C GLN A 194 -15.55 21.03 11.95
N ILE A 195 -16.56 20.59 12.71
CA ILE A 195 -17.80 20.05 12.16
C ILE A 195 -18.62 21.13 11.43
N ALA A 196 -18.67 22.35 11.97
CA ALA A 196 -19.41 23.48 11.43
C ALA A 196 -18.83 24.01 10.12
N LEU A 197 -17.49 24.04 10.00
CA LEU A 197 -16.77 24.39 8.77
C LEU A 197 -17.11 23.44 7.61
N ARG A 198 -17.26 22.14 7.90
CA ARG A 198 -17.52 21.10 6.88
C ARG A 198 -19.00 20.94 6.52
N ARG A 199 -19.94 21.55 7.27
CA ARG A 199 -21.40 21.39 7.07
C ARG A 199 -22.04 22.62 6.41
N SER A 200 -22.94 22.35 5.46
CA SER A 200 -23.72 23.37 4.73
C SER A 200 -25.24 23.19 4.92
N GLY A 201 -26.00 24.23 4.61
CA GLY A 201 -27.48 24.20 4.66
C GLY A 201 -28.05 24.13 6.09
N ALA A 202 -29.20 23.49 6.26
CA ALA A 202 -29.92 23.44 7.54
C ALA A 202 -29.12 22.76 8.67
N ARG A 203 -28.30 21.75 8.34
CA ARG A 203 -27.42 21.07 9.31
C ARG A 203 -26.24 21.92 9.73
N GLY A 204 -25.64 22.66 8.78
CA GLY A 204 -24.60 23.65 9.09
C GLY A 204 -25.12 24.74 10.02
N ARG A 205 -26.37 25.18 9.82
CA ARG A 205 -27.02 26.14 10.73
C ARG A 205 -27.17 25.58 12.15
N LYS A 206 -27.69 24.37 12.32
CA LYS A 206 -27.84 23.73 13.64
C LYS A 206 -26.50 23.57 14.36
N THR A 207 -25.46 23.11 13.65
CA THR A 207 -24.12 22.98 14.25
C THR A 207 -23.51 24.34 14.61
N ARG A 208 -23.71 25.39 13.82
CA ARG A 208 -23.26 26.75 14.17
C ARG A 208 -24.01 27.32 15.38
N GLU A 209 -25.28 26.96 15.56
CA GLU A 209 -26.02 27.31 16.78
C GLU A 209 -25.45 26.57 18.01
N GLU A 210 -25.08 25.30 17.87
CA GLU A 210 -24.39 24.52 18.93
C GLU A 210 -22.99 25.09 19.23
N GLU A 211 -22.23 25.45 18.19
CA GLU A 211 -20.91 26.11 18.27
C GLU A 211 -20.99 27.41 19.07
N SER A 212 -21.95 28.28 18.73
CA SER A 212 -22.14 29.56 19.42
C SER A 212 -22.52 29.40 20.89
N LYS A 213 -23.30 28.35 21.23
CA LYS A 213 -23.61 28.04 22.63
C LYS A 213 -22.36 27.58 23.40
N LEU A 214 -21.59 26.67 22.83
CA LEU A 214 -20.36 26.17 23.43
C LEU A 214 -19.30 27.27 23.59
N GLU A 215 -19.23 28.20 22.64
CA GLU A 215 -18.35 29.37 22.73
C GLU A 215 -18.68 30.23 23.96
N GLY A 216 -19.97 30.47 24.21
CA GLY A 216 -20.42 31.15 25.43
C GLY A 216 -20.10 30.37 26.71
N GLU A 217 -20.21 29.04 26.70
CA GLU A 217 -19.84 28.18 27.83
C GLU A 217 -18.34 28.20 28.12
N VAL A 218 -17.49 28.18 27.09
CA VAL A 218 -16.03 28.28 27.21
C VAL A 218 -15.64 29.64 27.79
N GLU A 219 -16.23 30.74 27.30
CA GLU A 219 -15.96 32.09 27.82
C GLU A 219 -16.37 32.22 29.29
N ALA A 220 -17.53 31.67 29.67
CA ALA A 220 -17.98 31.64 31.05
C ALA A 220 -17.06 30.79 31.94
N SER A 221 -16.62 29.62 31.46
CA SER A 221 -15.67 28.77 32.17
C SER A 221 -14.30 29.42 32.34
N GLY A 222 -13.84 30.20 31.35
CA GLY A 222 -12.58 30.93 31.41
C GLY A 222 -12.60 32.01 32.50
N LYS A 223 -13.72 32.74 32.62
CA LYS A 223 -13.93 33.73 33.70
C LYS A 223 -13.91 33.07 35.10
N ARG A 224 -14.50 31.88 35.24
CA ARG A 224 -14.50 31.12 36.51
C ARG A 224 -13.12 30.66 36.99
N LEU A 225 -12.09 30.62 36.13
CA LEU A 225 -10.75 30.22 36.55
C LEU A 225 -10.11 31.23 37.53
N SER A 226 -10.46 32.51 37.43
CA SER A 226 -9.93 33.59 38.28
C SER A 226 -10.88 34.02 39.40
N GLU A 227 -12.10 33.50 39.46
CA GLU A 227 -13.09 33.84 40.47
C GLU A 227 -12.83 33.14 41.82
N GLU A 228 -12.86 33.92 42.91
CA GLU A 228 -12.83 33.38 44.27
C GLU A 228 -14.15 32.69 44.61
N SER A 229 -14.07 31.54 45.28
CA SER A 229 -15.22 30.67 45.53
C SER A 229 -15.70 30.82 46.96
N ASN A 230 -17.03 30.86 47.14
CA ASN A 230 -17.62 30.81 48.48
C ASN A 230 -17.46 29.40 49.08
N ALA A 231 -17.58 29.27 50.41
CA ALA A 231 -17.36 27.99 51.10
C ALA A 231 -18.28 26.85 50.62
N GLU A 232 -19.53 27.16 50.26
CA GLU A 232 -20.50 26.18 49.75
C GLU A 232 -20.14 25.70 48.33
N ASP A 233 -19.74 26.61 47.45
CA ASP A 233 -19.30 26.28 46.09
C ASP A 233 -18.00 25.47 46.10
N THR A 234 -17.08 25.82 47.00
CA THR A 234 -15.82 25.10 47.22
C THR A 234 -16.08 23.66 47.62
N ALA A 235 -16.99 23.42 48.58
CA ALA A 235 -17.36 22.07 49.01
C ALA A 235 -18.00 21.23 47.88
N ASN A 236 -18.86 21.84 47.08
CA ASN A 236 -19.49 21.18 45.93
C ASN A 236 -18.50 20.84 44.81
N GLU A 237 -17.59 21.76 44.48
CA GLU A 237 -16.56 21.54 43.46
C GLU A 237 -15.51 20.53 43.91
N LEU A 238 -15.14 20.49 45.19
CA LEU A 238 -14.30 19.44 45.76
C LEU A 238 -14.91 18.06 45.57
N LYS A 239 -16.22 17.92 45.84
CA LYS A 239 -16.93 16.66 45.61
C LYS A 239 -16.91 16.25 44.14
N LYS A 240 -17.19 17.19 43.23
CA LYS A 240 -17.14 16.94 41.78
C LYS A 240 -15.74 16.61 41.27
N ALA A 241 -14.70 17.19 41.86
CA ALA A 241 -13.31 16.88 41.53
C ALA A 241 -12.96 15.43 41.90
N ALA A 242 -13.42 14.96 43.08
CA ALA A 242 -13.24 13.57 43.50
C ALA A 242 -14.02 12.59 42.61
N GLU A 243 -15.27 12.92 42.24
CA GLU A 243 -16.06 12.14 41.28
C GLU A 243 -15.38 12.08 39.90
N MET A 244 -14.88 13.21 39.39
CA MET A 244 -14.15 13.28 38.13
C MET A 244 -12.86 12.45 38.17
N LEU A 245 -12.12 12.47 39.28
CA LEU A 245 -10.92 11.64 39.44
C LEU A 245 -11.27 10.15 39.36
N ALA A 246 -12.33 9.72 40.05
CA ALA A 246 -12.79 8.33 40.00
C ALA A 246 -13.21 7.91 38.58
N ASP A 247 -13.91 8.78 37.85
CA ASP A 247 -14.30 8.53 36.46
C ASP A 247 -13.08 8.42 35.52
N VAL A 248 -12.08 9.29 35.71
CA VAL A 248 -10.82 9.27 34.95
C VAL A 248 -10.03 8.00 35.24
N GLN A 249 -9.90 7.60 36.51
CA GLN A 249 -9.23 6.37 36.91
C GLN A 249 -9.92 5.14 36.32
N THR A 250 -11.26 5.06 36.42
CA THR A 250 -12.04 3.98 35.81
C THR A 250 -11.81 3.92 34.29
N SER A 251 -11.74 5.08 33.62
CA SER A 251 -11.48 5.15 32.18
C SER A 251 -10.06 4.69 31.83
N LEU A 252 -9.06 5.03 32.64
CA LEU A 252 -7.67 4.59 32.47
C LEU A 252 -7.51 3.09 32.68
N GLU A 253 -8.20 2.52 33.67
CA GLU A 253 -8.26 1.07 33.91
C GLU A 253 -8.86 0.33 32.71
N LEU A 254 -9.98 0.82 32.16
CA LEU A 254 -10.61 0.26 30.96
C LEU A 254 -9.71 0.33 29.71
N MET A 255 -8.80 1.32 29.66
CA MET A 255 -7.83 1.47 28.58
C MET A 255 -6.53 0.68 28.81
N ASP A 256 -6.41 -0.07 29.91
CA ASP A 256 -5.19 -0.76 30.33
C ASP A 256 -3.96 0.17 30.28
N ALA A 257 -4.08 1.32 30.98
CA ALA A 257 -3.03 2.34 30.97
C ALA A 257 -1.71 1.83 31.55
N GLU A 258 -1.75 0.93 32.56
CA GLU A 258 -0.56 0.33 33.16
C GLU A 258 0.13 -0.68 32.22
N GLY A 259 -0.63 -1.49 31.47
CA GLY A 259 -0.11 -2.44 30.48
C GLY A 259 0.41 -1.77 29.19
N ALA A 260 0.14 -0.48 29.00
CA ALA A 260 0.48 0.26 27.79
C ALA A 260 1.97 0.20 27.41
N GLU A 261 2.87 0.35 28.39
CA GLU A 261 4.31 0.29 28.16
C GLU A 261 4.76 -1.11 27.76
N ALA A 262 4.24 -2.14 28.43
CA ALA A 262 4.53 -3.53 28.11
C ALA A 262 4.07 -3.90 26.69
N LYS A 263 2.86 -3.46 26.31
CA LYS A 263 2.32 -3.62 24.95
C LYS A 263 3.18 -2.89 23.92
N ALA A 264 3.52 -1.62 24.16
CA ALA A 264 4.38 -0.84 23.25
C ALA A 264 5.75 -1.48 23.06
N ARG A 265 6.36 -1.97 24.15
CA ARG A 265 7.64 -2.70 24.11
C ARG A 265 7.52 -3.99 23.28
N ALA A 266 6.47 -4.79 23.51
CA ALA A 266 6.24 -6.04 22.77
C ALA A 266 6.06 -5.79 21.26
N VAL A 267 5.25 -4.79 20.89
CA VAL A 267 5.03 -4.40 19.49
C VAL A 267 6.32 -3.90 18.84
N LEU A 268 7.07 -3.01 19.50
CA LEU A 268 8.34 -2.50 18.97
C LEU A 268 9.36 -3.63 18.78
N LYS A 269 9.50 -4.54 19.75
CA LYS A 269 10.37 -5.72 19.60
C LYS A 269 9.92 -6.62 18.45
N GLY A 270 8.61 -6.81 18.31
CA GLY A 270 7.98 -7.53 17.20
C GLY A 270 8.36 -6.98 15.83
N LEU A 271 8.44 -5.66 15.72
CA LEU A 271 8.89 -4.93 14.52
C LEU A 271 10.42 -4.85 14.38
N GLY A 272 11.17 -5.53 15.24
CA GLY A 272 12.61 -5.72 15.15
C GLY A 272 13.46 -4.71 15.93
N PHE A 273 12.87 -3.87 16.79
CA PHE A 273 13.65 -2.95 17.63
C PHE A 273 14.42 -3.71 18.72
N SER A 274 15.71 -3.39 18.89
CA SER A 274 16.51 -3.89 20.01
C SER A 274 16.25 -3.07 21.29
N GLU A 275 16.50 -3.66 22.46
CA GLU A 275 16.38 -2.95 23.76
C GLU A 275 17.15 -1.62 23.79
N GLU A 276 18.36 -1.61 23.24
CA GLU A 276 19.15 -0.38 23.13
C GLU A 276 18.47 0.68 22.26
N SER A 277 17.78 0.26 21.20
CA SER A 277 17.11 1.17 20.26
C SER A 277 15.84 1.77 20.85
N LEU A 278 15.16 1.03 21.73
CA LEU A 278 13.96 1.51 22.43
C LEU A 278 14.25 2.75 23.29
N MET A 279 15.44 2.79 23.89
CA MET A 279 15.88 3.86 24.79
C MET A 279 16.53 5.04 24.06
N ARG A 280 16.82 4.91 22.76
CA ARG A 280 17.41 6.00 21.97
C ARG A 280 16.34 7.03 21.58
N PRO A 281 16.73 8.29 21.36
CA PRO A 281 15.81 9.31 20.84
C PRO A 281 15.28 8.95 19.45
N ARG A 282 13.99 9.24 19.19
CA ARG A 282 13.35 9.04 17.87
C ARG A 282 14.10 9.75 16.72
N SER A 283 14.72 10.90 16.99
CA SER A 283 15.46 11.70 16.01
C SER A 283 16.63 10.93 15.37
N HIS A 284 17.21 9.96 16.09
CA HIS A 284 18.32 9.13 15.61
C HIS A 284 17.88 7.97 14.70
N LEU A 285 16.57 7.71 14.58
CA LEU A 285 16.06 6.68 13.68
C LEU A 285 16.18 7.14 12.22
N SER A 286 16.58 6.23 11.32
CA SER A 286 16.47 6.47 9.89
C SER A 286 15.00 6.43 9.43
N GLY A 287 14.69 6.93 8.23
CA GLY A 287 13.33 7.00 7.70
C GLY A 287 12.55 5.68 7.83
N GLY A 288 13.12 4.56 7.38
CA GLY A 288 12.45 3.26 7.51
C GLY A 288 12.17 2.83 8.96
N TRP A 289 13.07 3.14 9.91
CA TRP A 289 12.83 2.88 11.33
C TRP A 289 11.80 3.84 11.93
N ARG A 290 11.70 5.08 11.44
CA ARG A 290 10.63 6.02 11.80
C ARG A 290 9.28 5.49 11.34
N THR A 291 9.18 4.97 10.12
CA THR A 291 7.94 4.37 9.62
C THR A 291 7.54 3.11 10.42
N ARG A 292 8.51 2.29 10.86
CA ARG A 292 8.25 1.19 11.81
C ARG A 292 7.74 1.69 13.17
N CYS A 293 8.30 2.78 13.68
CA CYS A 293 7.82 3.41 14.91
C CYS A 293 6.38 3.92 14.74
N SER A 294 6.07 4.57 13.61
CA SER A 294 4.72 5.00 13.26
C SER A 294 3.73 3.82 13.15
N LEU A 295 4.17 2.68 12.62
CA LEU A 295 3.39 1.44 12.63
C LEU A 295 3.17 0.93 14.07
N ALA A 296 4.19 0.98 14.93
CA ALA A 296 4.03 0.61 16.33
C ALA A 296 3.00 1.49 17.05
N CYS A 297 3.02 2.81 16.82
CA CYS A 297 2.01 3.74 17.32
C CYS A 297 0.60 3.30 16.88
N ALA A 298 0.43 2.97 15.60
CA ALA A 298 -0.85 2.57 15.06
C ALA A 298 -1.38 1.25 15.65
N LEU A 299 -0.50 0.27 15.86
CA LEU A 299 -0.86 -1.04 16.44
C LEU A 299 -1.13 -0.97 17.96
N CYS A 300 -0.61 0.05 18.64
CA CYS A 300 -0.82 0.24 20.08
C CYS A 300 -2.12 0.99 20.41
N GLN A 301 -2.67 1.76 19.45
CA GLN A 301 -3.90 2.52 19.64
C GLN A 301 -5.16 1.62 19.59
N ASN A 302 -6.18 2.00 20.34
CA ASN A 302 -7.48 1.33 20.35
C ASN A 302 -8.38 1.96 19.28
N VAL A 303 -8.42 1.36 18.10
CA VAL A 303 -9.17 1.85 16.93
C VAL A 303 -10.23 0.85 16.48
N ASP A 304 -11.32 1.37 15.91
CA ASP A 304 -12.43 0.55 15.40
C ASP A 304 -12.18 0.13 13.94
N LEU A 305 -11.48 0.98 13.18
CA LEU A 305 -11.04 0.73 11.80
C LEU A 305 -9.56 1.14 11.61
N LEU A 306 -8.70 0.14 11.47
CA LEU A 306 -7.27 0.30 11.18
C LEU A 306 -7.04 0.21 9.66
N LEU A 307 -6.47 1.26 9.08
CA LEU A 307 -6.14 1.33 7.66
C LEU A 307 -4.62 1.26 7.49
N LEU A 308 -4.14 0.24 6.77
CA LEU A 308 -2.71 0.04 6.51
C LEU A 308 -2.46 0.18 5.00
N ASP A 309 -1.70 1.20 4.61
CA ASP A 309 -1.31 1.41 3.21
C ASP A 309 0.15 0.96 3.01
N GLU A 310 0.34 -0.18 2.36
CA GLU A 310 1.64 -0.82 2.09
C GLU A 310 2.57 -0.96 3.31
N PRO A 311 2.12 -1.62 4.41
CA PRO A 311 2.89 -1.74 5.65
C PRO A 311 4.15 -2.59 5.52
N THR A 312 4.29 -3.41 4.47
CA THR A 312 5.40 -4.35 4.28
C THR A 312 6.66 -3.71 3.68
N ASN A 313 6.55 -2.55 3.01
CA ASN A 313 7.64 -1.94 2.22
C ASN A 313 8.93 -1.63 3.02
N PHE A 314 8.83 -1.45 4.33
CA PHE A 314 9.96 -1.10 5.21
C PHE A 314 10.26 -2.21 6.23
N LEU A 315 9.58 -3.34 6.12
CA LEU A 315 9.72 -4.48 7.02
C LEU A 315 10.62 -5.56 6.38
N ASP A 316 11.42 -6.17 7.23
CA ASP A 316 12.17 -7.36 6.89
C ASP A 316 11.31 -8.60 7.13
N LEU A 317 11.66 -9.72 6.49
CA LEU A 317 10.83 -10.93 6.50
C LEU A 317 10.36 -11.39 7.90
N PRO A 318 11.21 -11.42 8.96
CA PRO A 318 10.74 -11.79 10.29
C PRO A 318 9.69 -10.83 10.86
N SER A 319 9.84 -9.53 10.62
CA SER A 319 8.89 -8.50 11.06
C SER A 319 7.58 -8.57 10.28
N ILE A 320 7.63 -8.92 8.99
CA ILE A 320 6.43 -9.19 8.17
C ILE A 320 5.66 -10.38 8.77
N ILE A 321 6.33 -11.52 8.98
CA ILE A 321 5.70 -12.72 9.57
C ILE A 321 5.16 -12.43 10.98
N TRP A 322 5.87 -11.63 11.78
CA TRP A 322 5.37 -11.21 13.08
C TRP A 322 4.10 -10.35 12.94
N LEU A 323 4.07 -9.40 12.01
CA LEU A 323 2.92 -8.54 11.76
C LEU A 323 1.70 -9.35 11.26
N GLU A 324 1.90 -10.32 10.36
CA GLU A 324 0.85 -11.25 9.89
C GLU A 324 0.16 -11.93 11.09
N ARG A 325 0.98 -12.47 12.00
CA ARG A 325 0.50 -13.14 13.20
C ARG A 325 -0.12 -12.18 14.20
N TYR A 326 0.47 -11.00 14.42
CA TYR A 326 -0.08 -9.99 15.32
C TYR A 326 -1.47 -9.55 14.86
N ILE A 327 -1.65 -9.22 13.57
CA ILE A 327 -2.95 -8.81 13.01
C ILE A 327 -3.99 -9.95 13.10
N SER A 328 -3.56 -11.19 12.95
CA SER A 328 -4.47 -12.35 12.89
C SER A 328 -4.80 -12.96 14.26
N GLU A 329 -3.85 -12.95 15.20
CA GLU A 329 -3.93 -13.68 16.48
C GLU A 329 -4.01 -12.75 17.70
N GLU A 330 -3.32 -11.61 17.70
CA GLU A 330 -3.13 -10.76 18.90
C GLU A 330 -3.91 -9.44 18.88
N LEU A 331 -4.21 -8.92 17.69
CA LEU A 331 -5.01 -7.70 17.53
C LEU A 331 -6.44 -7.94 18.02
N SER A 332 -7.04 -6.93 18.65
CA SER A 332 -8.41 -7.03 19.17
C SER A 332 -9.38 -7.51 18.09
N ASN A 333 -10.19 -8.53 18.42
CA ASN A 333 -11.23 -9.07 17.55
C ASN A 333 -12.32 -8.04 17.19
N ASP A 334 -12.36 -6.89 17.87
CA ASP A 334 -13.27 -5.81 17.56
C ASP A 334 -12.74 -4.83 16.51
N THR A 335 -11.42 -4.82 16.27
CA THR A 335 -10.80 -3.91 15.32
C THR A 335 -10.95 -4.45 13.91
N THR A 336 -11.59 -3.66 13.05
CA THR A 336 -11.66 -3.95 11.62
C THR A 336 -10.36 -3.51 10.97
N VAL A 337 -9.76 -4.33 10.11
CA VAL A 337 -8.51 -3.99 9.42
C VAL A 337 -8.74 -3.92 7.93
N LEU A 338 -8.31 -2.85 7.27
CA LEU A 338 -8.27 -2.72 5.82
C LEU A 338 -6.82 -2.49 5.37
N VAL A 339 -6.26 -3.46 4.66
CA VAL A 339 -4.87 -3.45 4.20
C VAL A 339 -4.81 -3.26 2.69
N VAL A 340 -3.96 -2.35 2.23
CA VAL A 340 -3.46 -2.31 0.86
C VAL A 340 -2.04 -2.88 0.90
N THR A 341 -1.78 -3.91 0.10
CA THR A 341 -0.45 -4.51 0.00
C THR A 341 -0.21 -5.08 -1.40
N HIS A 342 1.02 -5.00 -1.86
CA HIS A 342 1.52 -5.74 -3.01
C HIS A 342 2.16 -7.09 -2.65
N ASP A 343 2.41 -7.36 -1.38
CA ASP A 343 2.92 -8.65 -0.91
C ASP A 343 1.77 -9.68 -0.90
N ARG A 344 1.84 -10.62 -1.84
CA ARG A 344 0.84 -11.69 -2.00
C ARG A 344 0.75 -12.57 -0.77
N ALA A 345 1.88 -12.96 -0.18
CA ALA A 345 1.89 -13.87 0.97
C ALA A 345 1.30 -13.19 2.20
N PHE A 346 1.67 -11.94 2.44
CA PHE A 346 1.09 -11.11 3.50
C PHE A 346 -0.42 -10.95 3.30
N GLY A 347 -0.84 -10.55 2.10
CA GLY A 347 -2.25 -10.38 1.75
C GLY A 347 -3.06 -11.66 1.92
N ASP A 348 -2.53 -12.81 1.50
CA ASP A 348 -3.22 -14.10 1.62
C ASP A 348 -3.36 -14.59 3.06
N SER A 349 -2.38 -14.28 3.91
CA SER A 349 -2.40 -14.67 5.33
C SER A 349 -3.38 -13.83 6.15
N VAL A 350 -3.51 -12.54 5.83
CA VAL A 350 -4.33 -11.58 6.58
C VAL A 350 -5.78 -11.55 6.10
N ALA A 351 -6.04 -11.74 4.80
CA ALA A 351 -7.35 -11.58 4.20
C ALA A 351 -8.40 -12.62 4.66
N GLU A 352 -9.51 -12.12 5.21
CA GLU A 352 -10.77 -12.88 5.32
C GLU A 352 -11.73 -12.55 4.17
N GLU A 353 -11.73 -11.29 3.73
CA GLU A 353 -12.46 -10.81 2.56
C GLU A 353 -11.56 -9.90 1.71
N LEU A 354 -11.73 -9.96 0.39
CA LEU A 354 -11.08 -9.05 -0.55
C LEU A 354 -12.05 -7.99 -1.03
N LEU A 355 -11.51 -6.78 -1.20
CA LEU A 355 -12.10 -5.72 -1.99
C LEU A 355 -11.24 -5.58 -3.24
N VAL A 356 -11.77 -5.92 -4.41
CA VAL A 356 -11.04 -5.86 -5.67
C VAL A 356 -11.49 -4.62 -6.43
N LEU A 357 -10.58 -3.67 -6.59
CA LEU A 357 -10.83 -2.45 -7.35
C LEU A 357 -10.43 -2.67 -8.82
N ARG A 358 -11.41 -2.68 -9.72
CA ARG A 358 -11.21 -2.87 -11.16
C ARG A 358 -12.29 -2.13 -11.95
N ASN A 359 -11.91 -1.54 -13.08
CA ASN A 359 -12.85 -0.82 -13.96
C ASN A 359 -13.68 0.25 -13.23
N GLN A 360 -13.08 0.95 -12.25
CA GLN A 360 -13.74 1.92 -11.36
C GLN A 360 -14.83 1.33 -10.45
N LEU A 361 -15.01 0.01 -10.45
CA LEU A 361 -15.92 -0.72 -9.59
C LEU A 361 -15.16 -1.41 -8.46
N LEU A 362 -15.85 -1.63 -7.35
CA LEU A 362 -15.33 -2.36 -6.20
C LEU A 362 -16.10 -3.67 -6.07
N GLU A 363 -15.43 -4.78 -6.35
CA GLU A 363 -15.97 -6.13 -6.19
C GLU A 363 -15.60 -6.68 -4.82
N ARG A 364 -16.52 -7.42 -4.18
CA ARG A 364 -16.23 -8.09 -2.90
C ARG A 364 -16.12 -9.59 -3.12
N PHE A 365 -15.07 -10.19 -2.57
CA PHE A 365 -14.87 -11.63 -2.56
C PHE A 365 -14.61 -12.12 -1.14
N ARG A 366 -15.18 -13.28 -0.77
CA ARG A 366 -14.94 -13.90 0.54
C ARG A 366 -13.84 -14.94 0.40
N GLY A 367 -12.76 -14.77 1.15
CA GLY A 367 -11.54 -15.55 1.00
C GLY A 367 -10.33 -14.67 0.70
N ASN A 368 -9.25 -15.32 0.31
CA ASN A 368 -7.97 -14.69 0.04
C ASN A 368 -7.70 -14.51 -1.47
N LEU A 369 -6.59 -13.84 -1.82
CA LEU A 369 -6.24 -13.48 -3.19
C LEU A 369 -6.03 -14.73 -4.05
N SER A 370 -5.34 -15.74 -3.52
CA SER A 370 -5.15 -17.01 -4.21
C SER A 370 -6.46 -17.70 -4.56
N GLN A 371 -7.43 -17.77 -3.63
CA GLN A 371 -8.75 -18.32 -3.89
C GLN A 371 -9.53 -17.52 -4.94
N TYR A 372 -9.46 -16.19 -4.87
CA TYR A 372 -10.12 -15.30 -5.84
C TYR A 372 -9.62 -15.55 -7.27
N GLU A 373 -8.30 -15.61 -7.45
CA GLU A 373 -7.70 -15.85 -8.77
C GLU A 373 -8.06 -17.24 -9.32
N MET A 374 -8.02 -18.29 -8.48
CA MET A 374 -8.43 -19.64 -8.88
C MET A 374 -9.89 -19.68 -9.34
N ASP A 375 -10.80 -19.10 -8.57
CA ASP A 375 -12.23 -19.13 -8.88
C ASP A 375 -12.57 -18.30 -10.10
N ARG A 376 -11.86 -17.20 -10.29
CA ARG A 376 -11.96 -16.38 -11.50
C ARG A 376 -11.46 -17.15 -12.73
N LEU A 377 -10.34 -17.86 -12.62
CA LEU A 377 -9.82 -18.70 -13.70
C LEU A 377 -10.76 -19.85 -14.04
N LYS A 378 -11.31 -20.55 -13.04
CA LYS A 378 -12.33 -21.59 -13.24
C LYS A 378 -13.56 -21.01 -13.96
N SER A 379 -14.03 -19.85 -13.52
CA SER A 379 -15.17 -19.16 -14.11
C SER A 379 -14.90 -18.77 -15.57
N TYR A 380 -13.71 -18.25 -15.85
CA TYR A 380 -13.27 -17.96 -17.22
C TYR A 380 -13.25 -19.22 -18.09
N LYS A 381 -12.58 -20.29 -17.66
CA LYS A 381 -12.48 -21.54 -18.44
C LYS A 381 -13.87 -22.11 -18.73
N TYR A 382 -14.76 -22.08 -17.74
CA TYR A 382 -16.14 -22.53 -17.88
C TYR A 382 -16.93 -21.67 -18.89
N LEU A 383 -16.91 -20.34 -18.72
CA LEU A 383 -17.67 -19.42 -19.58
C LEU A 383 -17.11 -19.35 -21.00
N SER A 384 -15.78 -19.43 -21.16
CA SER A 384 -15.10 -19.48 -22.47
C SER A 384 -15.54 -20.72 -23.26
N ARG A 385 -15.48 -21.91 -22.64
CA ARG A 385 -15.97 -23.16 -23.25
C ARG A 385 -17.45 -23.08 -23.64
N MET A 386 -18.29 -22.48 -22.79
CA MET A 386 -19.71 -22.27 -23.11
C MET A 386 -19.90 -21.30 -24.29
N LYS A 387 -19.13 -20.21 -24.32
CA LYS A 387 -19.14 -19.22 -25.41
C LYS A 387 -18.72 -19.87 -26.71
N ASP A 388 -17.60 -20.59 -26.75
CA ASP A 388 -17.11 -21.28 -27.95
C ASP A 388 -18.12 -22.32 -28.46
N ALA A 389 -18.73 -23.09 -27.56
CA ALA A 389 -19.77 -24.05 -27.93
C ALA A 389 -21.00 -23.34 -28.54
N LYS A 390 -21.39 -22.18 -27.99
CA LYS A 390 -22.50 -21.37 -28.52
C LYS A 390 -22.15 -20.69 -29.83
N GLU A 391 -20.93 -20.21 -30.01
CA GLU A 391 -20.45 -19.64 -31.27
C GLU A 391 -20.40 -20.70 -32.38
N LYS A 392 -19.93 -21.92 -32.07
CA LYS A 392 -20.00 -23.08 -32.98
C LYS A 392 -21.46 -23.43 -33.36
N GLN A 393 -22.39 -23.37 -32.40
CA GLN A 393 -23.82 -23.57 -32.70
C GLN A 393 -24.38 -22.43 -33.57
N LYS A 394 -24.00 -21.17 -33.29
CA LYS A 394 -24.42 -19.98 -34.04
C LYS A 394 -23.94 -20.05 -35.49
N SER A 395 -22.66 -20.37 -35.70
CA SER A 395 -22.07 -20.50 -37.04
C SER A 395 -22.69 -21.65 -37.84
N HIS A 396 -22.93 -22.80 -37.21
CA HIS A 396 -23.62 -23.93 -37.86
C HIS A 396 -25.05 -23.56 -38.27
N LEU A 397 -25.79 -22.87 -37.40
CA LEU A 397 -27.17 -22.47 -37.66
C LEU A 397 -27.24 -21.37 -38.74
N GLN A 398 -26.29 -20.44 -38.76
CA GLN A 398 -26.12 -19.45 -39.84
C GLN A 398 -25.84 -20.12 -41.19
N SER A 399 -24.92 -21.10 -41.23
CA SER A 399 -24.63 -21.87 -42.45
C SER A 399 -25.87 -22.60 -42.96
N GLN A 400 -26.67 -23.21 -42.07
CA GLN A 400 -27.94 -23.83 -42.43
C GLN A 400 -29.00 -22.84 -42.92
N ILE A 401 -29.11 -21.65 -42.32
CA ILE A 401 -30.01 -20.59 -42.79
C ILE A 401 -29.62 -20.17 -44.21
N GLN A 402 -28.32 -19.92 -44.44
CA GLN A 402 -27.82 -19.49 -45.73
C GLN A 402 -28.01 -20.59 -46.80
N GLY A 403 -27.74 -21.84 -46.45
CA GLY A 403 -28.02 -23.00 -47.30
C GLY A 403 -29.50 -23.13 -47.66
N ASN A 404 -30.40 -22.95 -46.69
CA ASN A 404 -31.85 -23.00 -46.91
C ASN A 404 -32.35 -21.84 -47.77
N ILE A 405 -31.82 -20.62 -47.59
CA ILE A 405 -32.15 -19.45 -48.42
C ILE A 405 -31.68 -19.68 -49.86
N ASN A 406 -30.45 -20.15 -50.05
CA ASN A 406 -29.89 -20.45 -51.36
C ASN A 406 -30.67 -21.56 -52.07
N ALA A 407 -31.05 -22.62 -51.35
CA ALA A 407 -31.88 -23.69 -51.88
C ALA A 407 -33.30 -23.23 -52.23
N ALA A 408 -33.91 -22.36 -51.41
CA ALA A 408 -35.23 -21.79 -51.68
C ALA A 408 -35.21 -20.87 -52.91
N ARG A 409 -34.16 -20.05 -53.10
CA ARG A 409 -33.97 -19.22 -54.30
C ARG A 409 -33.79 -20.04 -55.57
N ARG A 410 -33.11 -21.19 -55.50
CA ARG A 410 -32.87 -22.08 -56.66
C ARG A 410 -34.10 -22.89 -57.05
N ALA A 411 -34.89 -23.34 -56.07
CA ALA A 411 -35.99 -24.29 -56.28
C ALA A 411 -37.41 -23.68 -56.16
N GLY A 412 -37.55 -22.40 -55.76
CA GLY A 412 -38.85 -21.75 -55.57
C GLY A 412 -39.69 -22.32 -54.41
N ASP A 413 -39.04 -22.91 -53.40
CA ASP A 413 -39.70 -23.70 -52.36
C ASP A 413 -39.96 -22.87 -51.08
N ASP A 414 -41.19 -22.37 -50.95
CA ASP A 414 -41.67 -21.53 -49.83
C ASP A 414 -41.52 -22.20 -48.46
N LYS A 415 -41.53 -23.54 -48.41
CA LYS A 415 -41.38 -24.29 -47.16
C LYS A 415 -39.98 -24.12 -46.57
N LYS A 416 -38.95 -24.11 -47.41
CA LYS A 416 -37.55 -23.88 -46.98
C LYS A 416 -37.31 -22.44 -46.57
N LEU A 417 -38.02 -21.49 -47.18
CA LEU A 417 -37.97 -20.07 -46.83
C LEU A 417 -38.61 -19.81 -45.45
N LYS A 418 -39.74 -20.44 -45.15
CA LYS A 418 -40.35 -20.44 -43.80
C LYS A 418 -39.45 -21.12 -42.74
N GLN A 419 -38.78 -22.22 -43.10
CA GLN A 419 -37.81 -22.87 -42.21
C GLN A 419 -36.60 -21.98 -41.90
N ALA A 420 -36.08 -21.26 -42.89
CA ALA A 420 -35.01 -20.28 -42.70
C ALA A 420 -35.46 -19.13 -41.77
N ALA A 421 -36.68 -18.59 -41.97
CA ALA A 421 -37.24 -17.54 -41.11
C ALA A 421 -37.43 -18.01 -39.65
N SER A 422 -37.91 -19.24 -39.44
CA SER A 422 -38.05 -19.84 -38.10
C SER A 422 -36.70 -20.05 -37.40
N ARG A 423 -35.69 -20.51 -38.14
CA ARG A 423 -34.32 -20.68 -37.62
C ARG A 423 -33.64 -19.34 -37.35
N LYS A 424 -33.88 -18.32 -38.18
CA LYS A 424 -33.43 -16.94 -37.94
C LYS A 424 -34.03 -16.38 -36.64
N LYS A 425 -35.33 -16.56 -36.41
CA LYS A 425 -35.97 -16.19 -35.13
C LYS A 425 -35.35 -16.93 -33.92
N LYS A 426 -35.01 -18.21 -34.08
CA LYS A 426 -34.30 -18.98 -33.03
C LYS A 426 -32.90 -18.44 -32.77
N LEU A 427 -32.18 -18.01 -33.81
CA LEU A 427 -30.85 -17.41 -33.72
C LEU A 427 -30.90 -16.08 -32.96
N ASP A 428 -31.90 -15.25 -33.26
CA ASP A 428 -32.01 -13.88 -32.76
C ASP A 428 -32.59 -13.82 -31.33
N GLU A 429 -33.54 -14.70 -30.97
CA GLU A 429 -34.27 -14.61 -29.70
C GLU A 429 -33.86 -15.68 -28.66
N ARG A 430 -33.31 -16.83 -29.08
CA ARG A 430 -33.13 -18.01 -28.20
C ARG A 430 -31.68 -18.43 -27.99
N MET A 431 -30.73 -17.74 -28.62
CA MET A 431 -29.29 -17.99 -28.42
C MET A 431 -28.81 -17.12 -27.26
N GLY A 432 -28.20 -17.74 -26.24
CA GLY A 432 -27.71 -17.10 -25.02
C GLY A 432 -27.63 -18.11 -23.87
N MET A 433 -27.53 -17.63 -22.63
CA MET A 433 -27.44 -18.52 -21.44
C MET A 433 -28.68 -19.42 -21.28
N GLU A 434 -28.45 -20.74 -21.18
CA GLU A 434 -29.51 -21.75 -20.99
C GLU A 434 -29.69 -22.18 -19.54
N VAL A 435 -28.65 -22.02 -18.73
CA VAL A 435 -28.58 -22.42 -17.33
C VAL A 435 -28.13 -21.20 -16.53
N SER A 436 -28.84 -20.91 -15.44
CA SER A 436 -28.50 -19.86 -14.48
C SER A 436 -27.25 -20.23 -13.69
N ALA A 437 -26.59 -19.24 -13.08
CA ALA A 437 -25.47 -19.45 -12.15
C ALA A 437 -25.81 -20.43 -11.00
N LYS A 438 -27.10 -20.63 -10.69
CA LYS A 438 -27.60 -21.59 -9.69
C LYS A 438 -27.89 -23.00 -10.23
N GLY A 439 -27.56 -23.28 -11.50
CA GLY A 439 -27.78 -24.60 -12.13
C GLY A 439 -29.21 -24.86 -12.64
N THR A 440 -30.14 -23.92 -12.46
CA THR A 440 -31.51 -24.04 -12.95
C THR A 440 -31.63 -23.58 -14.41
N ARG A 441 -32.57 -24.16 -15.18
CA ARG A 441 -32.86 -23.72 -16.55
C ARG A 441 -33.33 -22.26 -16.56
N PHE A 442 -32.71 -21.42 -17.40
CA PHE A 442 -33.06 -20.02 -17.52
C PHE A 442 -34.47 -19.87 -18.13
N ARG A 443 -35.40 -19.24 -17.39
CA ARG A 443 -36.74 -18.89 -17.88
C ARG A 443 -36.70 -17.48 -18.48
N LEU A 444 -37.26 -17.32 -19.68
CA LEU A 444 -37.23 -16.05 -20.43
C LEU A 444 -38.02 -14.92 -19.72
N ASN A 445 -38.96 -15.27 -18.85
CA ASN A 445 -39.88 -14.36 -18.15
C ASN A 445 -39.90 -14.69 -16.65
N ASP A 446 -38.90 -14.25 -15.89
CA ASP A 446 -38.80 -14.52 -14.44
C ASP A 446 -39.10 -13.29 -13.57
N GLN A 447 -39.26 -12.10 -14.17
CA GLN A 447 -39.61 -10.85 -13.49
C GLN A 447 -41.02 -10.38 -13.85
N ALA A 448 -41.85 -10.09 -12.84
CA ALA A 448 -43.19 -9.56 -13.05
C ALA A 448 -43.12 -8.17 -13.72
N GLY A 449 -43.70 -8.04 -14.92
CA GLY A 449 -43.77 -6.78 -15.67
C GLY A 449 -42.66 -6.52 -16.69
N TYR A 450 -41.63 -7.38 -16.79
CA TYR A 450 -40.58 -7.29 -17.80
C TYR A 450 -40.61 -8.53 -18.72
N PHE A 451 -40.72 -8.31 -20.03
CA PHE A 451 -40.62 -9.36 -21.05
C PHE A 451 -39.29 -9.20 -21.79
N ASN A 452 -38.29 -10.01 -21.43
CA ASN A 452 -37.04 -10.03 -22.18
C ASN A 452 -37.23 -10.90 -23.43
N SER A 453 -37.10 -10.29 -24.62
CA SER A 453 -37.25 -10.99 -25.91
C SER A 453 -36.04 -11.85 -26.27
N SER A 454 -34.90 -11.62 -25.63
CA SER A 454 -33.65 -12.34 -25.87
C SER A 454 -33.02 -12.85 -24.57
N ARG A 455 -32.18 -13.89 -24.69
CA ARG A 455 -31.33 -14.35 -23.60
C ARG A 455 -30.10 -13.44 -23.49
N PRO A 456 -29.60 -13.17 -22.27
CA PRO A 456 -28.33 -12.47 -22.12
C PRO A 456 -27.19 -13.27 -22.80
N GLU A 457 -26.28 -12.54 -23.44
CA GLU A 457 -25.06 -13.12 -24.01
C GLU A 457 -24.15 -13.65 -22.90
N ILE A 458 -23.27 -14.59 -23.25
CA ILE A 458 -22.28 -15.12 -22.32
C ILE A 458 -21.12 -14.13 -22.28
N GLU A 459 -21.11 -13.28 -21.25
CA GLU A 459 -19.99 -12.39 -20.97
C GLU A 459 -18.89 -13.17 -20.24
N VAL A 460 -17.78 -13.41 -20.95
CA VAL A 460 -16.59 -14.03 -20.36
C VAL A 460 -15.82 -12.93 -19.62
N PRO A 461 -15.45 -13.13 -18.34
CA PRO A 461 -14.64 -12.18 -17.60
C PRO A 461 -13.35 -11.88 -18.35
N GLN A 462 -13.07 -10.60 -18.60
CA GLN A 462 -11.81 -10.20 -19.22
C GLN A 462 -10.71 -10.20 -18.15
N PHE A 463 -9.53 -10.70 -18.51
CA PHE A 463 -8.31 -10.51 -17.71
C PHE A 463 -7.63 -9.22 -18.14
N ASP A 464 -6.87 -8.63 -17.22
CA ASP A 464 -6.05 -7.49 -17.60
C ASP A 464 -4.92 -8.01 -18.51
N PRO A 465 -4.59 -7.30 -19.60
CA PRO A 465 -3.49 -7.72 -20.47
C PRO A 465 -2.18 -7.79 -19.68
N PRO A 466 -1.30 -8.77 -19.96
CA PRO A 466 0.00 -8.85 -19.32
C PRO A 466 0.82 -7.60 -19.62
N VAL A 467 1.66 -7.21 -18.66
CA VAL A 467 2.65 -6.16 -18.89
C VAL A 467 3.85 -6.81 -19.55
N GLU A 468 3.90 -6.80 -20.87
CA GLU A 468 5.10 -7.23 -21.60
C GLU A 468 6.21 -6.20 -21.38
N MET A 469 7.28 -6.62 -20.71
CA MET A 469 8.53 -5.88 -20.70
C MET A 469 9.52 -6.52 -21.67
N LYS A 470 10.25 -5.68 -22.40
CA LYS A 470 11.32 -6.07 -23.29
C LYS A 470 12.55 -5.25 -22.94
N ILE A 471 13.46 -5.87 -22.21
CA ILE A 471 14.79 -5.31 -21.95
C ILE A 471 15.79 -5.86 -22.97
N PRO A 472 16.82 -5.10 -23.36
CA PRO A 472 17.96 -5.63 -24.10
C PRO A 472 18.59 -6.81 -23.33
N THR A 473 18.68 -7.97 -23.97
CA THR A 473 19.03 -9.24 -23.31
C THR A 473 20.53 -9.46 -23.21
N GLN A 474 21.31 -8.97 -24.18
CA GLN A 474 22.74 -9.25 -24.28
C GLN A 474 23.59 -8.05 -23.83
N PRO A 475 24.50 -8.24 -22.85
CA PRO A 475 25.55 -7.27 -22.58
C PRO A 475 26.63 -7.31 -23.67
N ALA A 476 27.52 -6.32 -23.66
CA ALA A 476 28.67 -6.32 -24.55
C ALA A 476 29.60 -7.53 -24.27
N ASP A 477 30.22 -8.08 -25.31
CA ASP A 477 31.12 -9.22 -25.15
C ASP A 477 32.36 -8.89 -24.31
N LEU A 478 32.64 -9.77 -23.34
CA LEU A 478 33.89 -9.76 -22.60
C LEU A 478 34.96 -10.52 -23.41
N ARG A 479 36.08 -9.84 -23.70
CA ARG A 479 37.19 -10.44 -24.46
C ARG A 479 37.83 -11.67 -23.80
N PHE A 480 37.71 -11.79 -22.48
CA PHE A 480 38.27 -12.90 -21.71
C PHE A 480 37.20 -13.49 -20.80
N PRO A 481 36.95 -14.81 -20.86
CA PRO A 481 36.06 -15.47 -19.93
C PRO A 481 36.70 -15.51 -18.53
N GLY A 482 35.96 -15.11 -17.51
CA GLY A 482 36.44 -15.08 -16.12
C GLY A 482 35.36 -14.63 -15.14
N SER A 483 35.66 -14.67 -13.84
CA SER A 483 34.78 -14.12 -12.81
C SER A 483 34.62 -12.60 -13.00
N LEU A 484 33.39 -12.11 -12.90
CA LEU A 484 33.08 -10.69 -12.92
C LEU A 484 33.61 -10.00 -11.66
N VAL A 485 33.32 -10.57 -10.49
CA VAL A 485 33.71 -10.04 -9.18
C VAL A 485 34.02 -11.20 -8.23
N SER A 486 35.12 -11.10 -7.47
CA SER A 486 35.49 -12.09 -6.45
C SER A 486 35.93 -11.41 -5.15
N PHE A 487 35.31 -11.80 -4.04
CA PHE A 487 35.63 -11.42 -2.67
C PHE A 487 36.40 -12.56 -2.01
N GLU A 488 37.58 -12.26 -1.49
CA GLU A 488 38.44 -13.21 -0.77
C GLU A 488 38.70 -12.67 0.64
N ASN A 489 38.07 -13.28 1.65
CA ASN A 489 38.19 -12.95 3.09
C ASN A 489 38.05 -11.45 3.40
N VAL A 490 37.02 -10.82 2.82
CA VAL A 490 36.83 -9.37 2.92
C VAL A 490 36.20 -8.99 4.26
N ASN A 491 36.86 -8.06 4.96
CA ASN A 491 36.35 -7.39 6.15
C ASN A 491 36.16 -5.90 5.88
N PHE A 492 35.08 -5.32 6.38
CA PHE A 492 34.81 -3.89 6.22
C PHE A 492 34.09 -3.29 7.44
N SER A 493 34.53 -2.10 7.84
CA SER A 493 34.03 -1.37 8.99
C SER A 493 33.84 0.11 8.68
N TYR A 494 32.79 0.74 9.21
CA TYR A 494 32.65 2.20 9.14
C TYR A 494 33.30 2.88 10.34
N THR A 495 33.94 4.01 10.10
CA THR A 495 34.41 4.92 11.16
C THR A 495 33.26 5.83 11.58
N ILE A 496 32.91 5.84 12.86
CA ILE A 496 31.89 6.77 13.38
C ILE A 496 32.50 8.18 13.43
N LYS A 497 31.81 9.19 12.86
CA LYS A 497 32.22 10.59 12.97
C LYS A 497 32.41 10.97 14.45
N GLY A 498 33.63 11.37 14.82
CA GLY A 498 33.98 11.81 16.17
C GLY A 498 34.46 10.71 17.14
N LYS A 499 34.51 9.44 16.74
CA LYS A 499 35.14 8.36 17.52
C LYS A 499 36.22 7.65 16.70
N LYS A 500 37.31 7.23 17.35
CA LYS A 500 38.36 6.39 16.74
C LYS A 500 37.92 4.94 16.50
N GLU A 501 36.78 4.55 17.06
CA GLU A 501 36.26 3.19 17.01
C GLU A 501 35.60 2.91 15.65
N LYS A 502 36.02 1.80 15.03
CA LYS A 502 35.43 1.29 13.78
C LYS A 502 34.34 0.29 14.12
N VAL A 503 33.15 0.44 13.53
CA VAL A 503 32.07 -0.53 13.67
C VAL A 503 32.18 -1.55 12.55
N PRO A 504 32.49 -2.83 12.84
CA PRO A 504 32.59 -3.85 11.82
C PRO A 504 31.21 -4.16 11.24
N ILE A 505 31.07 -4.08 9.92
CA ILE A 505 29.82 -4.36 9.21
C ILE A 505 29.88 -5.68 8.47
N LEU A 506 30.99 -5.96 7.80
CA LEU A 506 31.21 -7.19 7.03
C LEU A 506 32.42 -7.94 7.57
N GLN A 507 32.26 -9.25 7.72
CA GLN A 507 33.24 -10.15 8.31
C GLN A 507 33.42 -11.42 7.47
N ASP A 508 34.66 -11.68 7.06
CA ASP A 508 35.12 -12.86 6.32
C ASP A 508 34.25 -13.18 5.09
N ILE A 509 33.91 -12.15 4.31
CA ILE A 509 33.06 -12.30 3.13
C ILE A 509 33.85 -13.01 2.02
N ASN A 510 33.29 -14.13 1.55
CA ASN A 510 33.75 -14.87 0.40
C ASN A 510 32.58 -15.04 -0.57
N LEU A 511 32.72 -14.51 -1.80
CA LEU A 511 31.69 -14.52 -2.83
C LEU A 511 32.34 -14.34 -4.19
N THR A 512 32.04 -15.22 -5.14
CA THR A 512 32.48 -15.09 -6.53
C THR A 512 31.27 -15.06 -7.44
N ILE A 513 31.26 -14.12 -8.39
CA ILE A 513 30.18 -13.89 -9.36
C ILE A 513 30.76 -14.10 -10.75
N HIS A 514 30.16 -15.01 -11.51
CA HIS A 514 30.46 -15.32 -12.90
C HIS A 514 29.40 -14.71 -13.85
N PRO A 515 29.72 -14.55 -15.15
CA PRO A 515 28.73 -14.16 -16.16
C PRO A 515 27.53 -15.11 -16.16
N GLY A 516 26.32 -14.56 -16.25
CA GLY A 516 25.07 -15.35 -16.26
C GLY A 516 24.56 -15.79 -14.88
N ASP A 517 25.35 -15.64 -13.81
CA ASP A 517 24.95 -16.06 -12.46
C ASP A 517 23.68 -15.34 -11.98
N ARG A 518 22.88 -16.06 -11.19
CA ARG A 518 21.71 -15.52 -10.49
C ARG A 518 21.93 -15.65 -8.99
N ILE A 519 22.15 -14.50 -8.34
CA ILE A 519 22.52 -14.46 -6.93
C ILE A 519 21.47 -13.66 -6.16
N GLY A 520 20.91 -14.27 -5.13
CA GLY A 520 20.01 -13.60 -4.18
C GLY A 520 20.72 -13.31 -2.87
N ILE A 521 20.54 -12.13 -2.28
CA ILE A 521 21.01 -11.78 -0.94
C ILE A 521 19.81 -11.41 -0.08
N ALA A 522 19.53 -12.26 0.92
CA ALA A 522 18.52 -12.04 1.94
C ALA A 522 19.18 -11.73 3.30
N GLY A 523 18.52 -10.95 4.14
CA GLY A 523 19.02 -10.64 5.49
C GLY A 523 18.34 -9.43 6.11
N LEU A 524 18.37 -9.33 7.44
CA LEU A 524 17.70 -8.26 8.19
C LEU A 524 18.11 -6.87 7.71
N ASN A 525 17.26 -5.88 7.92
CA ASN A 525 17.62 -4.49 7.68
C ASN A 525 18.79 -4.07 8.57
N GLY A 526 19.78 -3.38 7.98
CA GLY A 526 21.03 -3.04 8.66
C GLY A 526 22.06 -4.18 8.76
N SER A 527 21.83 -5.34 8.14
CA SER A 527 22.81 -6.45 8.14
C SER A 527 24.08 -6.22 7.30
N GLY A 528 24.14 -5.13 6.52
CA GLY A 528 25.27 -4.78 5.64
C GLY A 528 25.05 -5.05 4.15
N LYS A 529 23.81 -5.35 3.71
CA LYS A 529 23.48 -5.66 2.29
C LYS A 529 23.91 -4.53 1.35
N SER A 530 23.48 -3.30 1.62
CA SER A 530 23.86 -2.13 0.81
C SER A 530 25.35 -1.82 0.91
N THR A 531 26.01 -2.11 2.04
CA THR A 531 27.47 -1.98 2.18
C THR A 531 28.21 -2.96 1.27
N LEU A 532 27.74 -4.21 1.17
CA LEU A 532 28.29 -5.21 0.24
C LEU A 532 28.12 -4.76 -1.22
N VAL A 533 26.95 -4.25 -1.58
CA VAL A 533 26.67 -3.68 -2.91
C VAL A 533 27.61 -2.50 -3.22
N ASN A 534 27.80 -1.58 -2.28
CA ASN A 534 28.68 -0.43 -2.48
C ASN A 534 30.15 -0.84 -2.67
N LEU A 535 30.62 -1.90 -1.98
CA LEU A 535 31.94 -2.47 -2.19
C LEU A 535 32.09 -3.11 -3.57
N ILE A 536 31.06 -3.80 -4.08
CA ILE A 536 31.05 -4.33 -5.45
C ILE A 536 31.22 -3.20 -6.47
N MET A 537 30.53 -2.09 -6.26
CA MET A 537 30.58 -0.94 -7.16
C MET A 537 31.83 -0.08 -7.02
N GLY A 538 32.59 -0.22 -5.93
CA GLY A 538 33.69 0.68 -5.60
C GLY A 538 33.24 2.13 -5.36
N ARG A 539 32.00 2.35 -4.89
CA ARG A 539 31.46 3.69 -4.62
C ARG A 539 32.19 4.35 -3.45
N ASP A 540 32.28 5.68 -3.50
CA ASP A 540 32.84 6.54 -2.44
C ASP A 540 34.28 6.20 -1.99
N GLY A 541 35.06 5.55 -2.86
CA GLY A 541 36.42 5.10 -2.53
C GLY A 541 36.44 4.08 -1.38
N MET A 542 35.35 3.35 -1.16
CA MET A 542 35.28 2.31 -0.13
C MET A 542 36.28 1.19 -0.48
N VAL A 543 37.26 0.99 0.40
CA VAL A 543 38.24 -0.08 0.31
C VAL A 543 38.03 -1.02 1.51
N PRO A 544 38.11 -2.34 1.32
CA PRO A 544 38.06 -3.28 2.44
C PRO A 544 39.19 -3.01 3.46
N ASP A 545 38.91 -3.21 4.75
CA ASP A 545 39.92 -3.12 5.81
C ASP A 545 40.94 -4.27 5.70
N SER A 546 40.49 -5.44 5.28
CA SER A 546 41.32 -6.60 4.96
C SER A 546 40.65 -7.49 3.92
N GLY A 547 41.42 -8.41 3.32
CA GLY A 547 40.96 -9.24 2.21
C GLY A 547 41.16 -8.56 0.86
N ASN A 548 40.68 -9.19 -0.20
CA ASN A 548 40.84 -8.67 -1.57
C ASN A 548 39.53 -8.74 -2.36
N ILE A 549 39.26 -7.70 -3.15
CA ILE A 549 38.15 -7.65 -4.11
C ILE A 549 38.78 -7.56 -5.50
N LYS A 550 38.58 -8.60 -6.32
CA LYS A 550 39.02 -8.63 -7.72
C LYS A 550 37.81 -8.41 -8.63
N SER A 551 37.89 -7.45 -9.54
CA SER A 551 36.87 -7.21 -10.55
C SER A 551 37.46 -7.32 -11.96
N HIS A 552 36.64 -7.74 -12.92
CA HIS A 552 37.05 -7.78 -14.32
C HIS A 552 37.27 -6.36 -14.87
N SER A 553 38.33 -6.14 -15.64
CA SER A 553 38.79 -4.80 -16.05
C SER A 553 37.81 -4.01 -16.93
N ARG A 554 36.95 -4.72 -17.67
CA ARG A 554 35.88 -4.14 -18.51
C ARG A 554 34.48 -4.35 -17.95
N LEU A 555 34.38 -4.71 -16.68
CA LEU A 555 33.11 -4.92 -16.01
C LEU A 555 32.28 -3.64 -16.06
N LYS A 556 31.05 -3.76 -16.54
CA LYS A 556 30.01 -2.73 -16.39
C LYS A 556 29.03 -3.22 -15.34
N VAL A 557 28.93 -2.51 -14.24
CA VAL A 557 27.97 -2.78 -13.16
C VAL A 557 26.92 -1.69 -13.18
N ALA A 558 25.65 -2.06 -13.11
CA ALA A 558 24.58 -1.10 -12.85
C ALA A 558 23.86 -1.48 -11.55
N LEU A 559 23.47 -0.45 -10.80
CA LEU A 559 22.66 -0.60 -9.60
C LEU A 559 21.32 0.08 -9.82
N PHE A 560 20.25 -0.70 -9.67
CA PHE A 560 18.94 -0.19 -9.36
C PHE A 560 18.75 -0.21 -7.85
N SER A 561 18.41 0.93 -7.26
CA SER A 561 18.07 1.04 -5.84
C SER A 561 16.84 1.92 -5.65
N GLN A 562 16.24 1.89 -4.46
CA GLN A 562 15.13 2.80 -4.12
C GLN A 562 15.50 4.28 -4.34
N GLN A 563 16.75 4.66 -4.09
CA GLN A 563 17.26 6.02 -4.31
C GLN A 563 17.22 6.42 -5.80
N SER A 564 17.33 5.47 -6.73
CA SER A 564 17.34 5.75 -8.18
C SER A 564 16.03 6.38 -8.65
N ALA A 565 14.90 6.07 -8.01
CA ALA A 565 13.62 6.72 -8.29
C ALA A 565 13.54 8.12 -7.64
N SER A 566 14.06 8.29 -6.43
CA SER A 566 14.12 9.60 -5.75
C SER A 566 15.08 10.57 -6.44
N GLU A 567 16.19 10.10 -7.00
CA GLU A 567 17.08 10.91 -7.84
C GLU A 567 16.33 11.52 -9.03
N LEU A 568 15.42 10.75 -9.64
CA LEU A 568 14.56 11.27 -10.72
C LEU A 568 13.58 12.34 -10.22
N GLU A 569 13.14 12.28 -8.96
CA GLU A 569 12.32 13.34 -8.36
C GLU A 569 13.13 14.62 -8.19
N THR A 570 14.33 14.52 -7.65
CA THR A 570 15.23 15.68 -7.49
C THR A 570 15.54 16.30 -8.85
N LEU A 571 15.91 15.49 -9.84
CA LEU A 571 16.14 15.94 -11.22
C LEU A 571 14.90 16.61 -11.83
N ALA A 572 13.70 16.08 -11.57
CA ALA A 572 12.46 16.65 -12.07
C ALA A 572 12.09 17.97 -11.40
N HIS A 573 12.48 18.19 -10.13
CA HIS A 573 12.32 19.49 -9.46
C HIS A 573 13.31 20.52 -10.02
N GLU A 574 14.56 20.12 -10.27
CA GLU A 574 15.57 21.00 -10.86
C GLU A 574 15.28 21.33 -12.33
N ARG A 575 14.71 20.38 -13.09
CA ARG A 575 14.40 20.51 -14.51
C ARG A 575 12.92 20.14 -14.78
N PRO A 576 11.98 21.09 -14.60
CA PRO A 576 10.54 20.82 -14.65
C PRO A 576 10.00 20.43 -16.03
N GLU A 577 10.72 20.74 -17.11
CA GLU A 577 10.36 20.37 -18.50
C GLU A 577 11.01 19.05 -18.96
N LEU A 578 11.83 18.42 -18.12
CA LEU A 578 12.54 17.19 -18.48
C LEU A 578 11.54 16.06 -18.76
N THR A 579 11.64 15.42 -19.91
CA THR A 579 10.82 14.26 -20.28
C THR A 579 11.64 12.97 -20.22
N ALA A 580 10.96 11.83 -20.16
CA ALA A 580 11.62 10.53 -20.15
C ALA A 580 12.49 10.31 -21.40
N LEU A 581 12.00 10.77 -22.56
CA LEU A 581 12.72 10.68 -23.82
C LEU A 581 13.96 11.58 -23.86
N SER A 582 13.83 12.85 -23.46
CA SER A 582 14.98 13.77 -23.44
C SER A 582 16.08 13.26 -22.51
N LEU A 583 15.70 12.73 -21.35
CA LEU A 583 16.63 12.15 -20.39
C LEU A 583 17.41 10.95 -20.96
N LEU A 584 16.75 10.04 -21.69
CA LEU A 584 17.45 8.90 -22.31
C LEU A 584 18.39 9.35 -23.42
N LEU A 585 17.99 10.30 -24.26
CA LEU A 585 18.82 10.81 -25.34
C LEU A 585 20.11 11.46 -24.81
N GLU A 586 20.05 12.13 -23.65
CA GLU A 586 21.22 12.70 -22.98
C GLU A 586 22.21 11.62 -22.49
N LEU A 587 21.74 10.40 -22.22
CA LEU A 587 22.56 9.28 -21.74
C LEU A 587 23.12 8.41 -22.88
N MET A 588 22.56 8.53 -24.08
CA MET A 588 22.98 7.78 -25.27
C MET A 588 24.16 8.46 -25.97
N GLU A 589 24.90 7.70 -26.78
CA GLU A 589 26.02 8.25 -27.56
C GLU A 589 25.54 9.25 -28.62
N ALA A 590 26.36 10.27 -28.90
CA ALA A 590 26.04 11.28 -29.89
C ALA A 590 25.89 10.64 -31.29
N GLY A 591 24.69 10.74 -31.88
CA GLY A 591 24.34 10.14 -33.18
C GLY A 591 23.38 8.96 -33.09
N THR A 592 23.01 8.52 -31.89
CA THR A 592 21.99 7.49 -31.67
C THR A 592 20.62 7.96 -32.14
N LYS A 593 19.84 7.09 -32.79
CA LYS A 593 18.51 7.45 -33.30
C LYS A 593 17.51 7.55 -32.15
N GLU A 594 16.67 8.59 -32.16
CA GLU A 594 15.55 8.74 -31.22
C GLU A 594 14.62 7.51 -31.17
N GLN A 595 14.53 6.78 -32.29
CA GLN A 595 13.78 5.53 -32.39
C GLN A 595 14.26 4.47 -31.38
N GLU A 596 15.56 4.39 -31.08
CA GLU A 596 16.12 3.41 -30.15
C GLU A 596 15.79 3.79 -28.69
N ALA A 597 15.90 5.07 -28.34
CA ALA A 597 15.46 5.57 -27.03
C ALA A 597 13.96 5.28 -26.79
N ARG A 598 13.13 5.51 -27.82
CA ARG A 598 11.70 5.18 -27.79
C ARG A 598 11.46 3.67 -27.69
N ALA A 599 12.28 2.84 -28.33
CA ALA A 599 12.19 1.39 -28.24
C ALA A 599 12.45 0.90 -26.81
N ILE A 600 13.49 1.41 -26.14
CA ILE A 600 13.79 1.06 -24.73
C ILE A 600 12.65 1.53 -23.80
N LEU A 601 12.18 2.78 -23.96
CA LEU A 601 11.09 3.32 -23.15
C LEU A 601 9.79 2.54 -23.35
N SER A 602 9.43 2.25 -24.61
CA SER A 602 8.23 1.45 -24.90
C SER A 602 8.35 0.02 -24.40
N GLY A 603 9.54 -0.58 -24.49
CA GLY A 603 9.86 -1.91 -23.94
C GLY A 603 9.70 -1.99 -22.42
N LEU A 604 9.84 -0.88 -21.69
CA LEU A 604 9.58 -0.82 -20.24
C LEU A 604 8.20 -0.25 -19.90
N GLY A 605 7.32 -0.08 -20.89
CA GLY A 605 5.93 0.34 -20.72
C GLY A 605 5.73 1.85 -20.58
N LEU A 606 6.69 2.68 -21.02
CA LEU A 606 6.55 4.12 -21.20
C LEU A 606 6.31 4.43 -22.68
N VAL A 607 5.05 4.49 -23.10
CA VAL A 607 4.65 4.55 -24.51
C VAL A 607 4.17 5.93 -24.95
N GLY A 608 4.44 6.28 -26.22
CA GLY A 608 3.87 7.44 -26.89
C GLY A 608 4.09 8.76 -26.14
N LYS A 609 3.00 9.52 -25.96
CA LYS A 609 3.01 10.85 -25.33
C LYS A 609 3.54 10.85 -23.91
N THR A 610 3.37 9.76 -23.16
CA THR A 610 3.88 9.66 -21.79
C THR A 610 5.40 9.71 -21.75
N ALA A 611 6.08 9.21 -22.79
CA ALA A 611 7.53 9.27 -22.88
C ALA A 611 8.04 10.63 -23.40
N SER A 612 7.34 11.23 -24.37
CA SER A 612 7.81 12.42 -25.09
C SER A 612 7.31 13.75 -24.54
N ASP A 613 6.09 13.81 -24.01
CA ASP A 613 5.37 15.07 -23.73
C ASP A 613 5.12 15.27 -22.23
N VAL A 614 5.09 14.19 -21.45
CA VAL A 614 4.82 14.26 -20.01
C VAL A 614 6.14 14.49 -19.25
N PRO A 615 6.26 15.58 -18.48
CA PRO A 615 7.41 15.81 -17.63
C PRO A 615 7.61 14.72 -16.58
N VAL A 616 8.86 14.44 -16.22
CA VAL A 616 9.23 13.43 -15.20
C VAL A 616 8.58 13.75 -13.84
N SER A 617 8.34 15.03 -13.52
CA SER A 617 7.68 15.48 -12.29
C SER A 617 6.22 15.02 -12.19
N LEU A 618 5.55 14.79 -13.32
CA LEU A 618 4.16 14.32 -13.38
C LEU A 618 4.03 12.80 -13.53
N LEU A 619 5.16 12.08 -13.67
CA LEU A 619 5.14 10.62 -13.73
C LEU A 619 4.79 10.03 -12.36
N SER A 620 3.96 8.99 -12.37
CA SER A 620 3.68 8.20 -11.17
C SER A 620 4.94 7.48 -10.65
N GLY A 621 4.95 7.08 -9.38
CA GLY A 621 6.04 6.30 -8.77
C GLY A 621 6.46 5.09 -9.62
N GLY A 622 5.52 4.27 -10.05
CA GLY A 622 5.80 3.11 -10.92
C GLY A 622 6.34 3.48 -12.31
N GLN A 623 5.89 4.59 -12.90
CA GLN A 623 6.45 5.10 -14.15
C GLN A 623 7.89 5.60 -13.98
N ARG A 624 8.21 6.23 -12.84
CA ARG A 624 9.58 6.65 -12.52
C ARG A 624 10.50 5.46 -12.28
N VAL A 625 10.02 4.38 -11.65
CA VAL A 625 10.78 3.12 -11.55
C VAL A 625 11.10 2.55 -12.93
N ARG A 626 10.10 2.50 -13.83
CA ARG A 626 10.32 2.06 -15.22
C ARG A 626 11.33 2.94 -15.97
N LEU A 627 11.30 4.26 -15.75
CA LEU A 627 12.29 5.19 -16.30
C LEU A 627 13.69 4.96 -15.71
N ALA A 628 13.80 4.72 -14.40
CA ALA A 628 15.06 4.40 -13.75
C ALA A 628 15.67 3.09 -14.30
N LEU A 629 14.85 2.06 -14.53
CA LEU A 629 15.28 0.85 -15.24
C LEU A 629 15.71 1.16 -16.69
N ALA A 630 14.97 2.01 -17.40
CA ALA A 630 15.31 2.38 -18.77
C ALA A 630 16.69 3.04 -18.88
N ARG A 631 17.07 3.89 -17.91
CA ARG A 631 18.41 4.51 -17.84
C ARG A 631 19.53 3.48 -17.75
N ILE A 632 19.30 2.37 -17.03
CA ILE A 632 20.28 1.29 -16.88
C ILE A 632 20.48 0.57 -18.22
N PHE A 633 19.37 0.25 -18.91
CA PHE A 633 19.40 -0.55 -20.12
C PHE A 633 19.77 0.23 -21.40
N VAL A 634 20.02 1.54 -21.32
CA VAL A 634 20.71 2.28 -22.39
C VAL A 634 22.05 1.63 -22.73
N ASN A 635 22.78 1.19 -21.69
CA ASN A 635 24.03 0.47 -21.81
C ASN A 635 23.94 -0.81 -20.97
N PRO A 636 23.46 -1.93 -21.55
CA PRO A 636 23.24 -3.17 -20.81
C PRO A 636 24.49 -3.59 -20.01
N PRO A 637 24.40 -3.69 -18.67
CA PRO A 637 25.55 -4.00 -17.81
C PRO A 637 25.94 -5.48 -17.91
N HIS A 638 27.12 -5.87 -17.44
CA HIS A 638 27.45 -7.31 -17.32
C HIS A 638 26.99 -7.88 -15.97
N LEU A 639 26.90 -7.01 -14.95
CA LEU A 639 26.33 -7.32 -13.64
C LEU A 639 25.24 -6.28 -13.32
N LEU A 640 24.00 -6.75 -13.25
CA LEU A 640 22.86 -5.96 -12.81
C LEU A 640 22.59 -6.22 -11.33
N ILE A 641 22.63 -5.17 -10.52
CA ILE A 641 22.28 -5.24 -9.10
C ILE A 641 20.90 -4.61 -8.90
N LEU A 642 19.98 -5.35 -8.31
CA LEU A 642 18.61 -4.93 -8.01
C LEU A 642 18.40 -4.90 -6.49
N ASP A 643 18.45 -3.71 -5.89
CA ASP A 643 18.23 -3.50 -4.45
C ASP A 643 16.80 -3.00 -4.20
N GLU A 644 15.97 -3.87 -3.61
CA GLU A 644 14.54 -3.68 -3.31
C GLU A 644 13.71 -3.16 -4.50
N VAL A 645 13.96 -3.73 -5.68
CA VAL A 645 13.32 -3.33 -6.96
C VAL A 645 11.80 -3.50 -7.00
N THR A 646 11.26 -4.41 -6.20
CA THR A 646 9.81 -4.67 -6.15
C THR A 646 9.05 -3.57 -5.40
N THR A 647 9.76 -2.71 -4.66
CA THR A 647 9.15 -1.59 -3.94
C THR A 647 8.49 -0.62 -4.94
N HIS A 648 7.20 -0.33 -4.73
CA HIS A 648 6.38 0.55 -5.58
C HIS A 648 6.01 0.02 -6.98
N LEU A 649 6.34 -1.24 -7.30
CA LEU A 649 5.85 -1.92 -8.50
C LEU A 649 4.55 -2.67 -8.20
N ASP A 650 3.62 -2.69 -9.16
CA ASP A 650 2.46 -3.58 -9.04
C ASP A 650 2.82 -5.00 -9.48
N THR A 651 2.00 -5.97 -9.07
CA THR A 651 2.20 -7.40 -9.34
C THR A 651 2.36 -7.68 -10.84
N ASP A 652 1.57 -7.02 -11.70
CA ASP A 652 1.67 -7.17 -13.15
C ASP A 652 3.03 -6.69 -13.70
N THR A 653 3.53 -5.55 -13.21
CA THR A 653 4.84 -5.02 -13.60
C THR A 653 5.97 -5.91 -13.10
N ILE A 654 5.84 -6.47 -11.89
CA ILE A 654 6.80 -7.43 -11.34
C ILE A 654 6.88 -8.67 -12.23
N LEU A 655 5.74 -9.24 -12.64
CA LEU A 655 5.69 -10.38 -13.57
C LEU A 655 6.41 -10.07 -14.89
N GLY A 656 6.11 -8.94 -15.52
CA GLY A 656 6.79 -8.52 -16.75
C GLY A 656 8.31 -8.36 -16.57
N LEU A 657 8.74 -7.82 -15.43
CA LEU A 657 10.16 -7.69 -15.10
C LEU A 657 10.82 -9.06 -14.87
N VAL A 658 10.15 -9.99 -14.20
CA VAL A 658 10.62 -11.36 -13.98
C VAL A 658 10.91 -12.05 -15.32
N ASP A 659 9.96 -12.00 -16.26
CA ASP A 659 10.11 -12.63 -17.57
C ASP A 659 11.28 -12.01 -18.36
N SER A 660 11.39 -10.67 -18.33
CA SER A 660 12.52 -9.95 -18.89
C SER A 660 13.88 -10.36 -18.29
N LEU A 661 13.96 -10.49 -16.96
CA LEU A 661 15.20 -10.86 -16.26
C LEU A 661 15.60 -12.34 -16.45
N LYS A 662 14.64 -13.22 -16.73
CA LYS A 662 14.93 -14.61 -17.11
C LYS A 662 15.67 -14.68 -18.45
N ALA A 663 15.24 -13.88 -19.43
CA ALA A 663 15.85 -13.80 -20.77
C ALA A 663 17.19 -13.04 -20.81
N TYR A 664 17.55 -12.31 -19.75
CA TYR A 664 18.78 -11.52 -19.71
C TYR A 664 20.04 -12.39 -19.56
N GLU A 665 21.07 -12.19 -20.38
CA GLU A 665 22.27 -13.04 -20.36
C GLU A 665 23.32 -12.58 -19.34
N GLY A 666 23.25 -11.33 -18.89
CA GLY A 666 24.13 -10.81 -17.83
C GLY A 666 23.93 -11.49 -16.48
N ALA A 667 24.88 -11.29 -15.57
CA ALA A 667 24.73 -11.73 -14.18
C ALA A 667 23.75 -10.80 -13.44
N VAL A 668 22.91 -11.37 -12.59
CA VAL A 668 21.92 -10.62 -11.80
C VAL A 668 22.13 -10.89 -10.32
N LEU A 669 22.36 -9.83 -9.56
CA LEU A 669 22.42 -9.84 -8.11
C LEU A 669 21.17 -9.14 -7.56
N VAL A 670 20.32 -9.87 -6.85
CA VAL A 670 19.11 -9.31 -6.28
C VAL A 670 19.22 -9.26 -4.76
N VAL A 671 18.93 -8.09 -4.20
CA VAL A 671 18.81 -7.86 -2.77
C VAL A 671 17.35 -7.52 -2.49
N THR A 672 16.58 -8.48 -1.99
CA THR A 672 15.17 -8.22 -1.62
C THR A 672 14.67 -9.21 -0.58
N HIS A 673 13.58 -8.83 0.08
CA HIS A 673 12.78 -9.68 0.94
C HIS A 673 11.60 -10.35 0.24
N ASP A 674 11.32 -9.97 -1.00
CA ASP A 674 10.22 -10.52 -1.78
C ASP A 674 10.46 -12.01 -2.11
N ARG A 675 9.64 -12.87 -1.51
CA ARG A 675 9.71 -14.33 -1.67
C ARG A 675 9.43 -14.74 -3.12
N PHE A 676 8.44 -14.12 -3.75
CA PHE A 676 8.04 -14.43 -5.11
C PHE A 676 9.15 -14.06 -6.09
N PHE A 677 9.72 -12.86 -5.94
CA PHE A 677 10.80 -12.39 -6.81
C PHE A 677 12.08 -13.22 -6.64
N MET A 678 12.44 -13.60 -5.42
CA MET A 678 13.57 -14.52 -5.17
C MET A 678 13.38 -15.88 -5.82
N LYS A 679 12.25 -16.54 -5.59
CA LYS A 679 12.00 -17.88 -6.13
C LYS A 679 11.98 -17.88 -7.67
N THR A 680 11.43 -16.83 -8.28
CA THR A 680 11.31 -16.75 -9.74
C THR A 680 12.57 -16.32 -10.47
N VAL A 681 13.22 -15.23 -10.04
CA VAL A 681 14.39 -14.66 -10.75
C VAL A 681 15.68 -15.37 -10.36
N VAL A 682 15.85 -15.71 -9.08
CA VAL A 682 17.11 -16.31 -8.60
C VAL A 682 17.05 -17.82 -8.70
N GLU A 683 16.03 -18.45 -8.10
CA GLU A 683 15.95 -19.92 -8.04
C GLU A 683 15.41 -20.55 -9.33
N GLY A 684 14.79 -19.76 -10.22
CA GLY A 684 14.29 -20.24 -11.51
C GLY A 684 12.95 -20.95 -11.42
N VAL A 685 12.26 -20.90 -10.28
CA VAL A 685 10.91 -21.47 -10.16
C VAL A 685 9.99 -20.75 -11.14
N SER A 686 9.15 -21.51 -11.84
CA SER A 686 8.19 -20.91 -12.76
C SER A 686 7.26 -19.98 -11.99
N ALA A 687 7.07 -18.76 -12.50
CA ALA A 687 6.06 -17.85 -11.97
C ALA A 687 4.66 -18.49 -12.03
N ARG A 688 4.44 -19.40 -12.99
CA ARG A 688 3.20 -20.17 -13.16
C ARG A 688 2.98 -21.21 -12.05
N ASP A 689 4.05 -21.81 -11.52
CA ASP A 689 3.96 -22.81 -10.43
C ASP A 689 3.71 -22.15 -9.08
N LEU A 690 4.19 -20.92 -8.91
CA LEU A 690 4.02 -20.12 -7.70
C LEU A 690 2.74 -19.28 -7.69
N ALA A 691 2.30 -18.81 -8.87
CA ALA A 691 1.00 -18.20 -9.03
C ALA A 691 -0.06 -19.30 -9.04
N VAL A 692 -0.95 -19.29 -8.05
CA VAL A 692 -1.99 -20.33 -7.88
C VAL A 692 -2.96 -20.42 -9.09
N ALA A 693 -2.88 -19.47 -10.04
CA ALA A 693 -3.61 -19.47 -11.30
C ALA A 693 -2.75 -18.92 -12.46
N SER A 694 -2.24 -19.79 -13.34
CA SER A 694 -1.63 -19.38 -14.63
C SER A 694 -2.68 -18.74 -15.53
N ARG A 695 -2.39 -17.65 -16.25
CA ARG A 695 -3.45 -16.92 -16.99
C ARG A 695 -3.96 -17.75 -18.17
N PRO A 696 -5.24 -17.61 -18.55
CA PRO A 696 -5.75 -18.32 -19.73
C PRO A 696 -5.06 -17.84 -21.01
N GLY A 697 -4.57 -18.78 -21.83
CA GLY A 697 -3.76 -18.53 -23.03
C GLY A 697 -2.27 -18.82 -22.84
N GLU A 698 -1.78 -18.92 -21.61
CA GLU A 698 -0.42 -19.39 -21.29
C GLU A 698 -0.32 -20.92 -21.25
N GLU A 699 -1.42 -21.65 -21.49
CA GLU A 699 -1.48 -23.12 -21.47
C GLU A 699 -1.00 -23.77 -22.78
N ASP A 700 -0.93 -23.02 -23.89
CA ASP A 700 -0.70 -23.58 -25.23
C ASP A 700 0.64 -23.14 -25.89
N GLU A 701 1.48 -22.34 -25.22
CA GLU A 701 2.78 -21.89 -25.76
C GLU A 701 3.92 -22.01 -24.73
N SER A 702 4.37 -23.23 -24.48
CA SER A 702 5.72 -23.49 -23.98
C SER A 702 6.15 -24.89 -24.39
N GLU A 703 6.43 -25.07 -25.67
CA GLU A 703 7.62 -25.82 -26.03
C GLU A 703 8.78 -24.89 -25.62
N GLU A 704 9.27 -25.00 -24.37
CA GLU A 704 10.60 -24.45 -24.07
C GLU A 704 11.55 -25.13 -25.06
N SER A 705 12.29 -24.32 -25.83
CA SER A 705 13.19 -24.88 -26.82
C SER A 705 14.30 -25.65 -26.10
N GLU A 706 14.81 -26.74 -26.69
CA GLU A 706 15.94 -27.50 -26.09
C GLU A 706 17.15 -26.57 -25.79
N GLU A 707 17.28 -25.45 -26.51
CA GLU A 707 18.30 -24.41 -26.30
C GLU A 707 18.08 -23.59 -25.01
N ASP A 708 16.83 -23.32 -24.61
CA ASP A 708 16.49 -22.60 -23.37
C ASP A 708 16.75 -23.46 -22.13
N GLU A 709 16.46 -24.76 -22.21
CA GLU A 709 16.76 -25.73 -21.14
C GLU A 709 18.27 -25.92 -20.93
N GLU A 710 19.07 -26.01 -22.00
CA GLU A 710 20.54 -26.09 -21.93
C GLU A 710 21.18 -24.80 -21.39
N ALA A 711 20.65 -23.63 -21.77
CA ALA A 711 21.11 -22.34 -21.26
C ALA A 711 20.75 -22.11 -19.79
N GLU A 712 19.60 -22.63 -19.31
CA GLU A 712 19.24 -22.58 -17.89
C GLU A 712 20.07 -23.54 -17.02
N ALA A 713 20.48 -24.69 -17.55
CA ALA A 713 21.26 -25.70 -16.81
C ALA A 713 22.70 -25.26 -16.46
N THR A 714 23.26 -24.30 -17.19
CA THR A 714 24.64 -23.81 -17.00
C THR A 714 24.75 -22.63 -16.03
N ARG A 715 23.65 -21.98 -15.66
CA ARG A 715 23.63 -20.80 -14.78
C ARG A 715 23.75 -21.21 -13.32
N THR A 716 24.71 -20.65 -12.58
CA THR A 716 24.74 -20.88 -11.13
C THR A 716 23.67 -20.03 -10.44
N ARG A 717 22.83 -20.69 -9.64
CA ARG A 717 21.74 -20.08 -8.87
C ARG A 717 22.03 -20.27 -7.38
N ALA A 718 22.09 -19.17 -6.64
CA ALA A 718 22.40 -19.25 -5.21
C ALA A 718 21.75 -18.12 -4.42
N VAL A 719 21.09 -18.49 -3.31
CA VAL A 719 20.62 -17.54 -2.31
C VAL A 719 21.59 -17.54 -1.14
N TYR A 720 22.03 -16.35 -0.76
CA TYR A 720 22.89 -16.11 0.39
C TYR A 720 22.12 -15.36 1.47
N ARG A 721 22.40 -15.71 2.72
CA ARG A 721 21.95 -14.97 3.88
C ARG A 721 23.09 -14.14 4.45
N LEU A 722 22.88 -12.84 4.55
CA LEU A 722 23.77 -11.94 5.31
C LEU A 722 23.22 -11.74 6.72
N SER A 723 24.00 -12.13 7.73
CA SER A 723 23.59 -11.99 9.13
C SER A 723 24.81 -11.74 10.03
N LYS A 724 24.73 -10.71 10.88
CA LYS A 724 25.81 -10.30 11.78
C LYS A 724 27.15 -10.13 11.03
N GLY A 725 27.08 -9.54 9.84
CA GLY A 725 28.22 -9.30 8.96
C GLY A 725 28.79 -10.52 8.23
N LYS A 726 28.26 -11.73 8.45
CA LYS A 726 28.72 -12.95 7.76
C LYS A 726 27.76 -13.36 6.66
N LEU A 727 28.32 -13.68 5.48
CA LEU A 727 27.57 -14.19 4.34
C LEU A 727 27.59 -15.73 4.36
N ARG A 728 26.43 -16.37 4.25
CA ARG A 728 26.31 -17.83 4.20
C ARG A 728 25.39 -18.24 3.06
N LYS A 729 25.82 -19.20 2.23
CA LYS A 729 24.95 -19.81 1.22
C LYS A 729 23.84 -20.61 1.90
N LEU A 730 22.63 -20.54 1.36
CA LEU A 730 21.49 -21.34 1.79
C LEU A 730 21.32 -22.53 0.83
N GLU A 731 21.37 -23.74 1.36
CA GLU A 731 21.28 -24.98 0.56
C GLU A 731 19.87 -25.23 0.04
N ARG A 732 18.85 -24.85 0.82
CA ARG A 732 17.43 -24.91 0.40
C ARG A 732 16.88 -23.53 -0.01
N GLY A 733 17.78 -22.62 -0.41
CA GLY A 733 17.40 -21.31 -0.93
C GLY A 733 16.52 -20.48 0.02
N MET A 734 15.50 -19.84 -0.54
CA MET A 734 14.58 -18.92 0.13
C MET A 734 13.68 -19.63 1.13
N GLU A 735 13.30 -20.89 0.90
CA GLU A 735 12.53 -21.67 1.89
C GLU A 735 13.29 -21.80 3.21
N GLN A 736 14.60 -22.04 3.14
CA GLN A 736 15.44 -22.09 4.34
C GLN A 736 15.44 -20.75 5.08
N TYR A 737 15.45 -19.64 4.34
CA TYR A 737 15.39 -18.31 4.91
C TYR A 737 14.03 -18.04 5.57
N GLU A 738 12.93 -18.45 4.93
CA GLU A 738 11.57 -18.36 5.48
C GLU A 738 11.45 -19.12 6.81
N GLU A 739 11.94 -20.36 6.90
CA GLU A 739 11.93 -21.15 8.14
C GLU A 739 12.73 -20.46 9.26
N ILE A 740 13.91 -19.92 8.92
CA ILE A 740 14.75 -19.15 9.86
C ILE A 740 14.04 -17.87 10.31
N ALA A 741 13.39 -17.16 9.38
CA ALA A 741 12.67 -15.93 9.65
C ALA A 741 11.45 -16.19 10.54
N ALA A 742 10.68 -17.24 10.28
CA ALA A 742 9.54 -17.65 11.11
C ALA A 742 9.98 -18.00 12.54
N ARG A 743 11.08 -18.78 12.69
CA ARG A 743 11.67 -19.05 14.02
C ARG A 743 12.14 -17.76 14.71
N SER A 744 12.64 -16.79 13.97
CA SER A 744 13.04 -15.50 14.52
C SER A 744 11.82 -14.66 14.94
N ALA A 745 10.77 -14.62 14.12
CA ALA A 745 9.51 -13.93 14.39
C ALA A 745 8.84 -14.43 15.67
N THR A 746 8.85 -15.75 15.92
CA THR A 746 8.33 -16.30 17.19
C THR A 746 9.07 -15.84 18.44
N LYS A 747 10.33 -15.42 18.30
CA LYS A 747 11.15 -14.88 19.39
C LYS A 747 10.96 -13.37 19.58
N LEU A 748 10.70 -12.63 18.50
CA LEU A 748 10.59 -11.16 18.49
C LEU A 748 9.46 -10.62 19.40
N GLY A 749 8.52 -11.46 19.87
CA GLY A 749 7.47 -11.07 20.83
C GLY A 749 7.46 -11.79 22.19
N LYS A 750 8.40 -12.71 22.47
CA LYS A 750 8.36 -13.58 23.67
C LYS A 750 9.42 -13.27 24.74
N THR A 751 10.15 -12.17 24.61
CA THR A 751 11.18 -11.71 25.55
C THR A 751 11.15 -10.21 25.60
#